data_AF-A0A971JY05-F1
#
_entry.id   AF-A0A971JY05-F1
#
_cell.length_a   1.000
_cell.length_b   1.000
_cell.length_c   1.000
_cell.angle_alpha   90.00
_cell.angle_beta   90.00
_cell.angle_gamma   90.00
#
_symmetry.space_group_name_H-M   'P 1'
#
loop_
_entity.id
_entity.type
_entity.pdbx_description
1 polymer ?
#
loop_
_entity_poly.entity_id
_entity_poly.type
_entity_poly.pdbx_seq_one_letter_code
_entity_poly.pdbx_strand_id
1 'polypeptide(L)'
;MNYVGKTVRHKKYDEGVVVEQEGDYLYVQFTEQDEKKRFRAPACFQTSLQLFDEAAAAAAHAENLAREERTRREENEQRIRRKAEAFERRIRLREAVVSEKSAHVRSYSTLGAFFDEQERLLQAEIKTLRDGGGKRMRVVDGHLIEFKSSHYLYSFESDLELNLPDNTQITIWQGQQSLQGHIVNCEDFAVIISCEQFLGQTVPVLEFSAEPWQLLNALVDRLKTLRQRPTDITSALILDGMKKVQYDQPVQMGQNTARQMSHQQPITFIWGPPGTGKTQTLAEIAVEHIKRSHRVLMLSHSNVSVDQAILRVFEKARQMKPGTLVRYGYPRGKELLQHEYLTSYHLALYNHPDLQKECTALIQERQRLPRTSPLYVQATTRLKQIRNQLVDEEKQIVGQAMFVATTVSKAVVDKTLYESSFDVVIFDEASMAYIPQIVFSAGLARHHFICIGDFSQLPPIVQSKDASHLSTDIFQHCGIVDAVEAGYGHEWLCLLDTQHRMYPDIAQFSSKTMYRRLLKSACDMHAKTRPIVDAAPFPGNALCLVDLSGMMSVCMKTADSSRINVLSALIAMSIATVAARSHEVGIITPYHAQSRLLHAMARDVQEMGAGLQPITCATVHQFQGSEMEVIVYDAVDCYIMTHPGVMLSSTENNYANRLYNVAVTRAKGKVITIANADFMKTKKLSRKLIFRQMLDDLTGSQACIDGAGLQGEMHSEVCKWYDIHDGNEQFMIDLCSAKREVRMELPGGISFFPQRDERMAAAIASAKERGVKVYIRAASKADLPELLQPLAVENRFVHNPICLIDRKIVWFGEPMSSKDFVADGAVIPTRYRPIIRFNGRRLADALFGFLEMNKTVDEALALPAADGKTRYSTFASYVNATEKCRECGSPMKLKKSRSGKFFLACTAYPGCESTRLVETDLVDSYLYHEGEFGKTCQRDKTSLEAKLGRYGVYVSCCNIDRHTYRLDEI
;
A
#
# COMPACT_ATOMS: atom_id res chain seq x y z
N MET A 1 -49.79 -46.98 -17.17
CA MET A 1 -50.15 -48.09 -18.08
C MET A 1 -51.46 -48.73 -17.62
N ASN A 2 -52.25 -49.38 -18.50
CA ASN A 2 -53.41 -50.18 -18.07
C ASN A 2 -52.97 -51.63 -17.82
N TYR A 3 -52.98 -52.04 -16.55
CA TYR A 3 -52.57 -53.37 -16.11
C TYR A 3 -53.77 -54.32 -15.99
N VAL A 4 -55.01 -53.85 -16.21
CA VAL A 4 -56.23 -54.67 -16.13
C VAL A 4 -56.18 -55.82 -17.17
N GLY A 5 -56.48 -57.03 -16.73
CA GLY A 5 -56.42 -58.26 -17.51
C GLY A 5 -55.05 -58.94 -17.54
N LYS A 6 -54.02 -58.40 -16.89
CA LYS A 6 -52.68 -59.02 -16.82
C LYS A 6 -52.57 -59.99 -15.65
N THR A 7 -51.93 -61.13 -15.90
CA THR A 7 -51.60 -62.14 -14.88
C THR A 7 -50.36 -61.73 -14.10
N VAL A 8 -50.44 -61.84 -12.77
CA VAL A 8 -49.37 -61.53 -11.82
C VAL A 8 -49.20 -62.68 -10.84
N ARG A 9 -47.99 -62.87 -10.31
CA ARG A 9 -47.70 -63.82 -9.23
C ARG A 9 -47.31 -63.06 -7.96
N HIS A 10 -47.88 -63.43 -6.82
CA HIS A 10 -47.56 -62.90 -5.50
C HIS A 10 -46.93 -63.97 -4.62
N LYS A 11 -45.85 -63.65 -3.89
CA LYS A 11 -45.11 -64.64 -3.07
C LYS A 11 -45.94 -65.42 -2.04
N LYS A 12 -47.05 -64.84 -1.58
CA LYS A 12 -47.96 -65.43 -0.56
C LYS A 12 -49.28 -65.97 -1.13
N TYR A 13 -49.76 -65.43 -2.24
CA TYR A 13 -51.11 -65.70 -2.76
C TYR A 13 -51.07 -66.36 -4.15
N ASP A 14 -49.87 -66.74 -4.60
CA ASP A 14 -49.55 -67.33 -5.89
C ASP A 14 -50.10 -66.54 -7.09
N GLU A 15 -50.73 -67.18 -8.07
CA GLU A 15 -51.20 -66.54 -9.29
C GLU A 15 -52.51 -65.75 -9.09
N GLY A 16 -52.60 -64.60 -9.76
CA GLY A 16 -53.79 -63.77 -9.78
C GLY A 16 -53.87 -62.88 -11.02
N VAL A 17 -55.02 -62.28 -11.25
CA VAL A 17 -55.28 -61.39 -12.39
C VAL A 17 -55.65 -60.01 -11.88
N VAL A 18 -55.07 -58.97 -12.48
CA VAL A 18 -55.46 -57.58 -12.21
C VAL A 18 -56.86 -57.36 -12.80
N VAL A 19 -57.87 -57.21 -11.95
CA VAL A 19 -59.27 -57.07 -12.37
C VAL A 19 -59.71 -55.62 -12.48
N GLU A 20 -59.01 -54.71 -11.78
CA GLU A 20 -59.39 -53.30 -11.68
C GLU A 20 -58.16 -52.45 -11.33
N GLN A 21 -58.12 -51.22 -11.85
CA GLN A 21 -57.05 -50.26 -11.61
C GLN A 21 -57.63 -48.87 -11.38
N GLU A 22 -57.33 -48.28 -10.23
CA GLU A 22 -57.73 -46.93 -9.84
C GLU A 22 -56.48 -46.10 -9.52
N GLY A 23 -56.11 -45.18 -10.41
CA GLY A 23 -54.90 -44.36 -10.27
C GLY A 23 -53.63 -45.23 -10.14
N ASP A 24 -52.93 -45.07 -9.02
CA ASP A 24 -51.71 -45.82 -8.65
C ASP A 24 -52.02 -47.21 -8.04
N TYR A 25 -53.28 -47.64 -7.93
CA TYR A 25 -53.64 -48.88 -7.24
C TYR A 25 -54.19 -49.94 -8.19
N LEU A 26 -53.68 -51.16 -8.04
CA LEU A 26 -54.13 -52.38 -8.71
C LEU A 26 -54.91 -53.24 -7.73
N TYR A 27 -56.06 -53.73 -8.15
CA TYR A 27 -56.84 -54.72 -7.44
C TYR A 27 -56.67 -56.06 -8.16
N VAL A 28 -56.06 -57.01 -7.46
CA VAL A 28 -55.73 -58.35 -7.99
C VAL A 28 -56.64 -59.38 -7.34
N GLN A 29 -57.31 -60.19 -8.16
CA GLN A 29 -58.02 -61.38 -7.71
C GLN A 29 -57.05 -62.56 -7.78
N PHE A 30 -56.75 -63.19 -6.64
CA PHE A 30 -55.91 -64.39 -6.57
C PHE A 30 -56.78 -65.65 -6.58
N THR A 31 -56.27 -66.74 -7.12
CA THR A 31 -57.02 -67.99 -7.34
C THR A 31 -57.55 -68.62 -6.04
N GLU A 32 -56.88 -68.39 -4.91
CA GLU A 32 -57.21 -68.96 -3.59
C GLU A 32 -57.75 -67.92 -2.58
N GLN A 33 -58.16 -66.74 -3.04
CA GLN A 33 -58.73 -65.68 -2.20
C GLN A 33 -60.05 -65.20 -2.82
N ASP A 34 -61.14 -65.20 -2.05
CA ASP A 34 -62.42 -64.64 -2.50
C ASP A 34 -62.37 -63.10 -2.60
N GLU A 35 -61.54 -62.44 -1.78
CA GLU A 35 -61.41 -60.99 -1.75
C GLU A 35 -60.27 -60.45 -2.62
N LYS A 36 -60.57 -59.40 -3.41
CA LYS A 36 -59.57 -58.62 -4.15
C LYS A 36 -58.53 -58.02 -3.21
N LYS A 37 -57.24 -58.15 -3.53
CA LYS A 37 -56.15 -57.51 -2.78
C LYS A 37 -55.64 -56.27 -3.53
N ARG A 38 -55.37 -55.20 -2.78
CA ARG A 38 -54.92 -53.90 -3.30
C ARG A 38 -53.40 -53.77 -3.24
N PHE A 39 -52.77 -53.42 -4.35
CA PHE A 39 -51.33 -53.18 -4.48
C PHE A 39 -51.06 -51.83 -5.15
N ARG A 40 -49.98 -51.14 -4.79
CA ARG A 40 -49.62 -49.84 -5.38
C ARG A 40 -48.65 -50.00 -6.55
N ALA A 41 -49.09 -49.74 -7.77
CA ALA A 41 -48.25 -49.74 -8.97
C ALA A 41 -47.46 -48.43 -9.14
N PRO A 42 -46.26 -48.48 -9.75
CA PRO A 42 -45.57 -49.69 -10.23
C PRO A 42 -44.68 -50.33 -9.14
N ALA A 43 -44.60 -49.76 -7.93
CA ALA A 43 -43.70 -50.21 -6.85
C ALA A 43 -43.98 -51.65 -6.35
N CYS A 44 -45.23 -52.11 -6.45
CA CYS A 44 -45.60 -53.48 -6.13
C CYS A 44 -44.87 -54.52 -6.99
N PHE A 45 -44.46 -54.17 -8.23
CA PHE A 45 -43.80 -55.10 -9.15
C PHE A 45 -42.32 -55.39 -8.82
N GLN A 46 -41.70 -54.63 -7.91
CA GLN A 46 -40.36 -54.90 -7.40
C GLN A 46 -40.38 -55.72 -6.09
N THR A 47 -41.49 -55.68 -5.37
CA THR A 47 -41.55 -56.16 -3.97
C THR A 47 -42.43 -57.39 -3.81
N SER A 48 -43.62 -57.35 -4.42
CA SER A 48 -44.74 -58.20 -4.02
C SER A 48 -45.38 -58.94 -5.19
N LEU A 49 -45.40 -58.34 -6.39
CA LEU A 49 -46.02 -58.89 -7.60
C LEU A 49 -44.99 -59.10 -8.71
N GLN A 50 -45.12 -60.17 -9.49
CA GLN A 50 -44.33 -60.42 -10.69
C GLN A 50 -45.27 -60.56 -11.89
N LEU A 51 -45.08 -59.77 -12.95
CA LEU A 51 -45.86 -59.87 -14.19
C LEU A 51 -45.35 -61.04 -15.04
N PHE A 52 -46.28 -61.84 -15.59
CA PHE A 52 -45.93 -62.90 -16.54
C PHE A 52 -45.71 -62.39 -17.97
N ASP A 53 -46.32 -61.27 -18.32
CA ASP A 53 -46.13 -60.61 -19.61
C ASP A 53 -44.81 -59.83 -19.59
N GLU A 54 -43.83 -60.29 -20.37
CA GLU A 54 -42.49 -59.70 -20.45
C GLU A 54 -42.51 -58.23 -20.90
N ALA A 55 -43.41 -57.85 -21.81
CA ALA A 55 -43.53 -56.47 -22.29
C ALA A 55 -44.13 -55.56 -21.21
N ALA A 56 -45.12 -56.06 -20.47
CA ALA A 56 -45.70 -55.34 -19.33
C ALA A 56 -44.72 -55.23 -18.15
N ALA A 57 -43.91 -56.28 -17.90
CA ALA A 57 -42.88 -56.29 -16.87
C ALA A 57 -41.76 -55.28 -17.18
N ALA A 58 -41.29 -55.24 -18.43
CA ALA A 58 -40.29 -54.25 -18.87
C ALA A 58 -40.81 -52.81 -18.76
N ALA A 59 -42.07 -52.56 -19.12
CA ALA A 59 -42.69 -51.25 -19.00
C ALA A 59 -42.90 -50.82 -17.54
N ALA A 60 -43.33 -51.73 -16.66
CA ALA A 60 -43.44 -51.46 -15.22
C ALA A 60 -42.08 -51.15 -14.58
N HIS A 61 -41.01 -51.83 -15.03
CA HIS A 61 -39.66 -51.56 -14.57
C HIS A 61 -39.17 -50.16 -15.03
N ALA A 62 -39.42 -49.80 -16.29
CA ALA A 62 -39.09 -48.46 -16.82
C ALA A 62 -39.88 -47.34 -16.11
N GLU A 63 -41.16 -47.57 -15.81
CA GLU A 63 -42.02 -46.62 -15.09
C GLU A 63 -41.54 -46.42 -13.64
N ASN A 64 -41.09 -47.48 -12.96
CA ASN A 64 -40.46 -47.38 -11.65
C ASN A 64 -39.13 -46.63 -11.69
N LEU A 65 -38.26 -46.92 -12.66
CA LEU A 65 -36.97 -46.24 -12.82
C LEU A 65 -37.19 -44.73 -13.05
N ALA A 66 -38.14 -44.39 -13.92
CA ALA A 66 -38.52 -42.99 -14.16
C ALA A 66 -39.12 -42.32 -12.90
N ARG A 67 -39.88 -43.06 -12.08
CA ARG A 67 -40.43 -42.56 -10.81
C ARG A 67 -39.33 -42.32 -9.77
N GLU A 68 -38.40 -43.27 -9.62
CA GLU A 68 -37.23 -43.13 -8.74
C GLU A 68 -36.35 -41.95 -9.18
N GLU A 69 -36.12 -41.78 -10.48
CA GLU A 69 -35.40 -40.63 -11.01
C GLU A 69 -36.13 -39.31 -10.73
N ARG A 70 -37.46 -39.26 -10.87
CA ARG A 70 -38.26 -38.08 -10.50
C ARG A 70 -38.18 -37.77 -9.02
N THR A 71 -38.36 -38.77 -8.14
CA THR A 71 -38.24 -38.58 -6.68
C THR A 71 -36.85 -38.11 -6.29
N ARG A 72 -35.78 -38.70 -6.86
CA ARG A 72 -34.40 -38.24 -6.65
C ARG A 72 -34.17 -36.81 -7.13
N ARG A 73 -34.77 -36.42 -8.25
CA ARG A 73 -34.72 -35.03 -8.75
C ARG A 73 -35.45 -34.08 -7.80
N GLU A 74 -36.66 -34.41 -7.38
CA GLU A 74 -37.45 -33.60 -6.42
C GLU A 74 -36.74 -33.44 -5.07
N GLU A 75 -36.17 -34.52 -4.53
CA GLU A 75 -35.36 -34.48 -3.31
C GLU A 75 -34.11 -33.61 -3.48
N ASN A 76 -33.44 -33.69 -4.63
CA ASN A 76 -32.28 -32.86 -4.92
C ASN A 76 -32.67 -31.37 -5.05
N GLU A 77 -33.77 -31.06 -5.74
CA GLU A 77 -34.30 -29.70 -5.87
C GLU A 77 -34.69 -29.11 -4.50
N GLN A 78 -35.37 -29.88 -3.64
CA GLN A 78 -35.68 -29.44 -2.28
C GLN A 78 -34.40 -29.20 -1.47
N ARG A 79 -33.38 -30.05 -1.60
CA ARG A 79 -32.09 -29.89 -0.94
C ARG A 79 -31.37 -28.61 -1.39
N ILE A 80 -31.35 -28.34 -2.70
CA ILE A 80 -30.74 -27.12 -3.27
C ILE A 80 -31.49 -25.89 -2.76
N ARG A 81 -32.83 -25.91 -2.78
CA ARG A 81 -33.66 -24.82 -2.27
C ARG A 81 -33.38 -24.49 -0.80
N ARG A 82 -33.26 -25.50 0.06
CA ARG A 82 -32.90 -25.29 1.49
C ARG A 82 -31.53 -24.65 1.64
N LYS A 83 -30.54 -25.06 0.83
CA LYS A 83 -29.20 -24.45 0.84
C LYS A 83 -29.23 -23.00 0.36
N ALA A 84 -30.01 -22.70 -0.68
CA ALA A 84 -30.21 -21.34 -1.19
C ALA A 84 -30.85 -20.43 -0.13
N GLU A 85 -31.92 -20.88 0.51
CA GLU A 85 -32.59 -20.14 1.60
C GLU A 85 -31.65 -19.90 2.79
N ALA A 86 -30.82 -20.89 3.15
CA ALA A 86 -29.81 -20.75 4.20
C ALA A 86 -28.70 -19.76 3.81
N PHE A 87 -28.28 -19.77 2.54
CA PHE A 87 -27.29 -18.85 1.99
C PHE A 87 -27.80 -17.41 1.99
N GLU A 88 -29.00 -17.16 1.48
CA GLU A 88 -29.63 -15.84 1.55
C GLU A 88 -29.80 -15.36 2.99
N ARG A 89 -30.22 -16.23 3.90
CA ARG A 89 -30.33 -15.88 5.33
C ARG A 89 -28.97 -15.49 5.91
N ARG A 90 -27.89 -16.18 5.56
CA ARG A 90 -26.53 -15.85 6.00
C ARG A 90 -26.11 -14.47 5.50
N ILE A 91 -26.40 -14.14 4.25
CA ILE A 91 -26.12 -12.82 3.67
C ILE A 91 -26.92 -11.75 4.41
N ARG A 92 -28.23 -11.95 4.61
CA ARG A 92 -29.09 -11.00 5.36
C ARG A 92 -28.65 -10.83 6.83
N LEU A 93 -28.21 -11.89 7.49
CA LEU A 93 -27.69 -11.80 8.86
C LEU A 93 -26.35 -11.03 8.90
N ARG A 94 -25.49 -11.24 7.91
CA ARG A 94 -24.25 -10.44 7.74
C ARG A 94 -24.59 -8.97 7.48
N GLU A 95 -25.65 -8.69 6.72
CA GLU A 95 -26.17 -7.33 6.51
C GLU A 95 -26.71 -6.71 7.81
N ALA A 96 -27.34 -7.49 8.69
CA ALA A 96 -27.97 -6.99 9.92
C ALA A 96 -27.01 -6.80 11.12
N VAL A 97 -25.92 -7.56 11.20
CA VAL A 97 -25.00 -7.59 12.35
C VAL A 97 -23.90 -6.52 12.27
N VAL A 98 -23.66 -5.95 11.09
CA VAL A 98 -22.61 -4.94 10.91
C VAL A 98 -23.25 -3.55 10.80
N SER A 99 -22.87 -2.64 11.68
CA SER A 99 -23.39 -1.26 11.75
C SER A 99 -23.37 -0.55 10.40
N GLU A 100 -24.20 0.51 10.23
CA GLU A 100 -24.34 1.43 9.07
C GLU A 100 -23.04 1.96 8.40
N LYS A 101 -21.86 1.58 8.87
CA LYS A 101 -20.53 2.04 8.43
C LYS A 101 -19.71 1.03 7.63
N SER A 102 -20.19 -0.19 7.37
CA SER A 102 -19.44 -1.19 6.59
C SER A 102 -19.99 -1.41 5.18
N ALA A 103 -19.09 -1.58 4.21
CA ALA A 103 -19.40 -1.83 2.81
C ALA A 103 -20.26 -3.10 2.62
N HIS A 104 -21.51 -2.91 2.18
CA HIS A 104 -22.46 -3.99 1.90
C HIS A 104 -22.51 -4.31 0.40
N VAL A 105 -22.85 -5.57 0.09
CA VAL A 105 -23.35 -6.01 -1.22
C VAL A 105 -24.85 -5.77 -1.23
N ARG A 106 -25.35 -4.96 -2.15
CA ARG A 106 -26.80 -4.84 -2.36
C ARG A 106 -27.16 -5.55 -3.65
N SER A 107 -28.10 -6.50 -3.57
CA SER A 107 -28.76 -7.00 -4.76
C SER A 107 -29.65 -5.90 -5.33
N TYR A 108 -29.43 -5.52 -6.58
CA TYR A 108 -30.28 -4.53 -7.24
C TYR A 108 -31.43 -5.24 -7.95
N SER A 109 -32.65 -4.77 -7.75
CA SER A 109 -33.83 -5.29 -8.43
C SER A 109 -33.97 -4.77 -9.87
N THR A 110 -33.37 -3.61 -10.16
CA THR A 110 -33.40 -2.96 -11.48
C THR A 110 -32.07 -2.29 -11.81
N LEU A 111 -31.78 -2.15 -13.11
CA LEU A 111 -30.60 -1.40 -13.58
C LEU A 111 -30.64 0.07 -13.16
N GLY A 112 -31.83 0.69 -13.17
CA GLY A 112 -32.00 2.08 -12.75
C GLY A 112 -31.51 2.31 -11.33
N ALA A 113 -31.95 1.47 -10.39
CA ALA A 113 -31.54 1.54 -8.99
C ALA A 113 -30.02 1.37 -8.81
N PHE A 114 -29.38 0.51 -9.63
CA PHE A 114 -27.94 0.38 -9.64
C PHE A 114 -27.26 1.68 -10.07
N PHE A 115 -27.62 2.23 -11.23
CA PHE A 115 -26.97 3.44 -11.75
C PHE A 115 -27.17 4.66 -10.86
N ASP A 116 -28.37 4.84 -10.29
CA ASP A 116 -28.67 5.95 -9.37
C ASP A 116 -27.78 5.91 -8.12
N GLU A 117 -27.61 4.72 -7.52
CA GLU A 117 -26.76 4.54 -6.34
C GLU A 117 -25.27 4.72 -6.67
N GLN A 118 -24.80 4.17 -7.79
CA GLN A 118 -23.40 4.34 -8.19
C GLN A 118 -23.06 5.79 -8.50
N GLU A 119 -23.97 6.53 -9.15
CA GLU A 119 -23.79 7.97 -9.37
C GLU A 119 -23.70 8.72 -8.03
N ARG A 120 -24.61 8.44 -7.08
CA ARG A 120 -24.59 9.06 -5.74
C ARG A 120 -23.27 8.80 -5.02
N LEU A 121 -22.80 7.55 -5.01
CA LEU A 121 -21.55 7.16 -4.35
C LEU A 121 -20.32 7.81 -5.01
N LEU A 122 -20.25 7.81 -6.34
CA LEU A 122 -19.16 8.46 -7.07
C LEU A 122 -19.15 9.97 -6.81
N GLN A 123 -20.31 10.62 -6.75
CA GLN A 123 -20.40 12.05 -6.43
C GLN A 123 -19.93 12.35 -5.00
N ALA A 124 -20.22 11.49 -4.02
CA ALA A 124 -19.69 11.61 -2.66
C ALA A 124 -18.16 11.46 -2.60
N GLU A 125 -17.60 10.52 -3.35
CA GLU A 125 -16.14 10.35 -3.48
C GLU A 125 -15.49 11.56 -4.18
N ILE A 126 -16.06 12.00 -5.30
CA ILE A 126 -15.63 13.20 -6.04
C ILE A 126 -15.62 14.42 -5.12
N LYS A 127 -16.69 14.63 -4.35
CA LYS A 127 -16.79 15.73 -3.39
C LYS A 127 -15.68 15.63 -2.34
N THR A 128 -15.44 14.44 -1.79
CA THR A 128 -14.39 14.24 -0.79
C THR A 128 -13.00 14.51 -1.36
N LEU A 129 -12.74 14.05 -2.60
CA LEU A 129 -11.47 14.31 -3.30
C LEU A 129 -11.27 15.80 -3.61
N ARG A 130 -12.35 16.51 -3.97
CA ARG A 130 -12.36 17.97 -4.18
C ARG A 130 -12.14 18.74 -2.89
N ASP A 131 -12.88 18.41 -1.83
CA ASP A 131 -12.84 19.10 -0.53
C ASP A 131 -11.52 18.82 0.20
N GLY A 132 -10.95 17.61 0.02
CA GLY A 132 -9.59 17.26 0.44
C GLY A 132 -8.49 17.97 -0.37
N GLY A 133 -8.88 18.74 -1.40
CA GLY A 133 -8.03 19.61 -2.21
C GLY A 133 -6.99 18.90 -3.07
N GLY A 134 -7.08 17.57 -3.21
CA GLY A 134 -5.93 16.72 -3.51
C GLY A 134 -4.86 16.80 -2.41
N LYS A 135 -4.21 15.68 -2.05
CA LYS A 135 -3.13 15.73 -1.06
C LYS A 135 -2.08 16.75 -1.51
N ARG A 136 -1.84 17.80 -0.72
CA ARG A 136 -0.77 18.76 -1.00
C ARG A 136 0.55 17.99 -1.06
N MET A 137 1.10 17.93 -2.26
CA MET A 137 2.37 17.31 -2.56
C MET A 137 3.41 18.39 -2.48
N ARG A 138 4.43 18.14 -1.67
CA ARG A 138 5.57 19.03 -1.55
C ARG A 138 6.66 18.55 -2.47
N VAL A 139 7.19 19.48 -3.24
CA VAL A 139 8.38 19.29 -4.06
C VAL A 139 9.39 20.37 -3.71
N VAL A 140 10.66 20.03 -3.80
CA VAL A 140 11.83 20.77 -3.33
C VAL A 140 12.79 20.99 -4.49
N ASP A 141 13.75 21.88 -4.30
CA ASP A 141 14.84 22.13 -5.25
C ASP A 141 14.35 22.45 -6.67
N GLY A 142 13.38 23.36 -6.72
CA GLY A 142 12.78 23.85 -7.95
C GLY A 142 13.73 24.73 -8.75
N HIS A 143 13.85 24.47 -10.04
CA HIS A 143 14.60 25.31 -10.96
C HIS A 143 13.73 25.67 -12.16
N LEU A 144 13.68 26.97 -12.49
CA LEU A 144 13.06 27.42 -13.72
C LEU A 144 13.86 26.86 -14.89
N ILE A 145 13.14 26.16 -15.75
CA ILE A 145 13.67 25.55 -16.96
C ILE A 145 13.62 26.58 -18.10
N GLU A 146 12.43 27.08 -18.43
CA GLU A 146 12.20 28.12 -19.46
C GLU A 146 10.82 28.80 -19.35
N PHE A 147 10.62 29.89 -20.08
CA PHE A 147 9.31 30.53 -20.31
C PHE A 147 8.95 30.46 -21.80
N LYS A 148 7.81 29.85 -22.15
CA LYS A 148 7.37 29.70 -23.54
C LYS A 148 5.84 29.56 -23.63
N SER A 149 5.22 30.12 -24.67
CA SER A 149 3.76 30.03 -24.89
C SER A 149 2.91 30.48 -23.70
N SER A 150 3.27 31.61 -23.08
CA SER A 150 2.61 32.19 -21.90
C SER A 150 2.66 31.34 -20.62
N HIS A 151 3.53 30.32 -20.56
CA HIS A 151 3.70 29.46 -19.39
C HIS A 151 5.17 29.31 -19.02
N TYR A 152 5.44 29.17 -17.72
CA TYR A 152 6.73 28.90 -17.11
C TYR A 152 6.84 27.41 -16.76
N LEU A 153 7.98 26.81 -17.09
CA LEU A 153 8.29 25.41 -16.80
C LEU A 153 9.30 25.32 -15.67
N TYR A 154 9.02 24.47 -14.69
CA TYR A 154 9.88 24.23 -13.54
C TYR A 154 10.16 22.74 -13.36
N SER A 155 11.41 22.40 -13.05
CA SER A 155 11.80 21.06 -12.62
C SER A 155 11.88 21.07 -11.10
N PHE A 156 11.34 20.06 -10.45
CA PHE A 156 11.44 19.86 -9.00
C PHE A 156 11.82 18.42 -8.67
N GLU A 157 12.38 18.24 -7.48
CA GLU A 157 12.50 16.93 -6.83
C GLU A 157 11.41 16.79 -5.77
N SER A 158 10.95 15.59 -5.48
CA SER A 158 9.92 15.34 -4.48
C SER A 158 10.48 14.43 -3.39
N ASP A 159 10.09 14.73 -2.16
CA ASP A 159 10.34 13.86 -1.03
C ASP A 159 9.53 12.56 -1.16
N LEU A 160 8.44 12.56 -1.94
CA LEU A 160 7.57 11.41 -2.16
C LEU A 160 7.66 10.98 -3.61
N GLU A 161 7.55 9.68 -3.88
CA GLU A 161 7.43 9.21 -5.25
C GLU A 161 6.10 9.70 -5.83
N LEU A 162 6.16 10.44 -6.93
CA LEU A 162 5.01 11.05 -7.58
C LEU A 162 4.64 10.23 -8.82
N ASN A 163 3.42 9.71 -8.85
CA ASN A 163 2.90 8.91 -9.95
C ASN A 163 1.70 9.62 -10.59
N LEU A 164 1.95 10.82 -11.14
CA LEU A 164 0.93 11.62 -11.81
C LEU A 164 1.05 11.46 -13.33
N PRO A 165 -0.03 11.13 -14.04
CA PRO A 165 -0.03 11.11 -15.50
C PRO A 165 0.37 12.45 -16.12
N ASP A 166 0.99 12.43 -17.29
CA ASP A 166 1.25 13.63 -18.07
C ASP A 166 -0.06 14.37 -18.39
N ASN A 167 0.01 15.70 -18.40
CA ASN A 167 -1.12 16.63 -18.50
C ASN A 167 -2.14 16.56 -17.34
N THR A 168 -1.82 15.89 -16.23
CA THR A 168 -2.65 15.98 -15.03
C THR A 168 -2.77 17.44 -14.62
N GLN A 169 -4.00 17.94 -14.53
CA GLN A 169 -4.26 19.29 -14.03
C GLN A 169 -3.94 19.34 -12.54
N ILE A 170 -3.20 20.38 -12.15
CA ILE A 170 -2.76 20.61 -10.79
C ILE A 170 -3.08 22.02 -10.34
N THR A 171 -3.33 22.15 -9.05
CA THR A 171 -3.44 23.43 -8.36
C THR A 171 -2.15 23.67 -7.59
N ILE A 172 -1.41 24.71 -7.93
CA ILE A 172 -0.17 25.14 -7.27
C ILE A 172 -0.52 26.12 -6.15
N TRP A 173 0.04 25.91 -4.96
CA TRP A 173 -0.25 26.68 -3.76
C TRP A 173 0.93 27.59 -3.38
N GLN A 174 0.67 28.89 -3.23
CA GLN A 174 1.61 29.90 -2.71
C GLN A 174 0.97 30.65 -1.53
N GLY A 175 1.12 30.10 -0.32
CA GLY A 175 0.47 30.67 0.87
C GLY A 175 -1.06 30.55 0.78
N GLN A 176 -1.77 31.69 0.74
CA GLN A 176 -3.22 31.75 0.55
C GLN A 176 -3.65 31.88 -0.92
N GLN A 177 -2.70 32.07 -1.85
CA GLN A 177 -2.99 32.17 -3.28
C GLN A 177 -2.81 30.80 -3.96
N SER A 178 -3.66 30.54 -4.95
CA SER A 178 -3.61 29.31 -5.76
C SER A 178 -3.51 29.64 -7.24
N LEU A 179 -2.70 28.90 -7.97
CA LEU A 179 -2.52 29.02 -9.41
C LEU A 179 -2.81 27.69 -10.10
N GLN A 180 -3.35 27.72 -11.31
CA GLN A 180 -3.53 26.52 -12.12
C GLN A 180 -2.23 26.16 -12.86
N GLY A 181 -1.98 24.86 -12.99
CA GLY A 181 -0.86 24.32 -13.73
C GLY A 181 -1.13 22.89 -14.22
N HIS A 182 -0.15 22.31 -14.90
CA HIS A 182 -0.24 20.94 -15.39
C HIS A 182 1.10 20.20 -15.20
N ILE A 183 1.01 18.90 -14.92
CA ILE A 183 2.17 18.00 -14.93
C ILE A 183 2.62 17.80 -16.37
N VAL A 184 3.87 18.11 -16.67
CA VAL A 184 4.46 17.89 -17.99
C VAL A 184 5.15 16.53 -18.06
N ASN A 185 5.83 16.15 -16.98
CA ASN A 185 6.45 14.83 -16.81
C ASN A 185 6.57 14.53 -15.31
N CYS A 186 6.46 13.26 -14.94
CA CYS A 186 6.59 12.78 -13.56
C CYS A 186 7.27 11.40 -13.54
N GLU A 187 8.55 11.37 -13.12
CA GLU A 187 9.39 10.17 -13.06
C GLU A 187 9.95 10.02 -11.65
N ASP A 188 9.58 8.94 -10.96
CA ASP A 188 10.02 8.60 -9.61
C ASP A 188 9.86 9.76 -8.61
N PHE A 189 10.95 10.46 -8.31
CA PHE A 189 11.02 11.59 -7.39
C PHE A 189 11.24 12.92 -8.12
N ALA A 190 11.16 12.96 -9.45
CA ALA A 190 11.33 14.18 -10.24
C ALA A 190 10.01 14.54 -10.94
N VAL A 191 9.63 15.82 -10.87
CA VAL A 191 8.41 16.32 -11.53
C VAL A 191 8.70 17.61 -12.29
N ILE A 192 8.13 17.72 -13.48
CA ILE A 192 8.15 18.93 -14.29
C ILE A 192 6.74 19.52 -14.31
N ILE A 193 6.62 20.77 -13.88
CA ILE A 193 5.36 21.49 -13.75
C ILE A 193 5.35 22.69 -14.71
N SER A 194 4.22 22.88 -15.39
CA SER A 194 3.94 24.06 -16.21
C SER A 194 2.91 24.95 -15.52
N CYS A 195 3.13 26.27 -15.48
CA CYS A 195 2.24 27.24 -14.85
C CYS A 195 2.26 28.61 -15.54
N GLU A 196 1.18 29.37 -15.51
CA GLU A 196 1.08 30.67 -16.21
C GLU A 196 1.88 31.80 -15.54
N GLN A 197 2.18 31.68 -14.24
CA GLN A 197 2.84 32.72 -13.47
C GLN A 197 4.31 32.41 -13.16
N PHE A 198 5.14 33.45 -13.14
CA PHE A 198 6.55 33.36 -12.77
C PHE A 198 6.70 33.15 -11.26
N LEU A 199 7.33 32.05 -10.84
CA LEU A 199 7.56 31.68 -9.45
C LEU A 199 9.00 32.02 -8.96
N GLY A 200 9.91 32.43 -9.86
CA GLY A 200 11.30 32.76 -9.57
C GLY A 200 12.30 31.96 -10.43
N GLN A 201 13.61 32.24 -10.35
CA GLN A 201 14.61 31.39 -11.05
C GLN A 201 14.88 30.07 -10.32
N THR A 202 14.83 30.08 -9.00
CA THR A 202 14.94 28.89 -8.15
C THR A 202 13.83 28.95 -7.11
N VAL A 203 13.13 27.84 -6.92
CA VAL A 203 11.98 27.69 -6.03
C VAL A 203 12.33 26.62 -5.00
N PRO A 204 12.80 26.97 -3.79
CA PRO A 204 13.30 26.00 -2.82
C PRO A 204 12.26 24.93 -2.42
N VAL A 205 10.98 25.32 -2.43
CA VAL A 205 9.85 24.45 -2.12
C VAL A 205 8.63 24.93 -2.91
N LEU A 206 7.91 24.01 -3.53
CA LEU A 206 6.59 24.23 -4.10
C LEU A 206 5.60 23.22 -3.50
N GLU A 207 4.39 23.68 -3.21
CA GLU A 207 3.27 22.81 -2.86
C GLU A 207 2.27 22.82 -4.01
N PHE A 208 1.83 21.64 -4.45
CA PHE A 208 0.77 21.52 -5.46
C PHE A 208 -0.16 20.35 -5.11
N SER A 209 -1.34 20.31 -5.70
CA SER A 209 -2.26 19.17 -5.60
C SER A 209 -2.75 18.75 -6.97
N ALA A 210 -2.90 17.44 -7.18
CA ALA A 210 -3.53 16.90 -8.38
C ALA A 210 -5.05 16.81 -8.19
N GLU A 211 -5.80 16.81 -9.30
CA GLU A 211 -7.27 16.77 -9.31
C GLU A 211 -7.85 15.40 -9.78
N PRO A 212 -7.64 14.26 -9.06
CA PRO A 212 -8.11 12.93 -9.46
C PRO A 212 -9.61 12.80 -9.77
N TRP A 213 -10.44 13.69 -9.22
CA TRP A 213 -11.89 13.66 -9.36
C TRP A 213 -12.38 13.82 -10.81
N GLN A 214 -11.57 14.43 -11.70
CA GLN A 214 -11.94 14.60 -13.11
C GLN A 214 -12.17 13.26 -13.84
N LEU A 215 -11.35 12.24 -13.52
CA LEU A 215 -11.49 10.89 -14.07
C LEU A 215 -12.80 10.23 -13.62
N LEU A 216 -13.20 10.46 -12.36
CA LEU A 216 -14.46 9.94 -11.83
C LEU A 216 -15.66 10.63 -12.45
N ASN A 217 -15.59 11.93 -12.73
CA ASN A 217 -16.64 12.63 -13.49
C ASN A 217 -16.79 12.07 -14.91
N ALA A 218 -15.68 11.84 -15.61
CA ALA A 218 -15.73 11.22 -16.93
C ALA A 218 -16.39 9.82 -16.86
N LEU A 219 -16.10 9.04 -15.81
CA LEU A 219 -16.75 7.75 -15.56
C LEU A 219 -18.26 7.90 -15.33
N VAL A 220 -18.70 8.88 -14.54
CA VAL A 220 -20.14 9.18 -14.34
C VAL A 220 -20.83 9.44 -15.68
N ASP A 221 -20.22 10.22 -16.57
CA ASP A 221 -20.78 10.49 -17.90
C ASP A 221 -20.86 9.22 -18.76
N ARG A 222 -19.86 8.34 -18.69
CA ARG A 222 -19.89 7.05 -19.39
C ARG A 222 -21.00 6.14 -18.86
N LEU A 223 -21.22 6.11 -17.55
CA LEU A 223 -22.32 5.34 -16.94
C LEU A 223 -23.69 5.87 -17.36
N LYS A 224 -23.86 7.19 -17.49
CA LYS A 224 -25.09 7.80 -18.01
C LYS A 224 -25.39 7.36 -19.45
N THR A 225 -24.36 7.31 -20.30
CA THR A 225 -24.50 6.77 -21.67
C THR A 225 -24.88 5.29 -21.64
N LEU A 226 -24.19 4.49 -20.81
CA LEU A 226 -24.44 3.04 -20.68
C LEU A 226 -25.86 2.75 -20.15
N ARG A 227 -26.38 3.57 -19.24
CA ARG A 227 -27.76 3.46 -18.73
C ARG A 227 -28.81 3.56 -19.83
N GLN A 228 -28.56 4.37 -20.86
CA GLN A 228 -29.50 4.55 -21.96
C GLN A 228 -29.53 3.34 -22.92
N ARG A 229 -28.40 2.63 -23.03
CA ARG A 229 -28.24 1.46 -23.91
C ARG A 229 -27.40 0.38 -23.19
N PRO A 230 -27.97 -0.31 -22.20
CA PRO A 230 -27.25 -1.37 -21.50
C PRO A 230 -27.07 -2.58 -22.43
N THR A 231 -25.96 -3.28 -22.29
CA THR A 231 -25.73 -4.56 -22.99
C THR A 231 -26.28 -5.73 -22.16
N ASP A 232 -26.49 -6.89 -22.79
CA ASP A 232 -26.90 -8.11 -22.09
C ASP A 232 -25.86 -8.53 -21.04
N ILE A 233 -24.57 -8.40 -21.37
CA ILE A 233 -23.44 -8.66 -20.45
C ILE A 233 -23.51 -7.74 -19.24
N THR A 234 -23.65 -6.43 -19.46
CA THR A 234 -23.77 -5.46 -18.36
C THR A 234 -24.99 -5.75 -17.49
N SER A 235 -26.12 -6.10 -18.11
CA SER A 235 -27.37 -6.38 -17.39
C SER A 235 -27.26 -7.62 -16.52
N ALA A 236 -26.73 -8.71 -17.08
CA ALA A 236 -26.48 -9.95 -16.35
C ALA A 236 -25.46 -9.74 -15.21
N LEU A 237 -24.37 -9.01 -15.47
CA LEU A 237 -23.35 -8.72 -14.46
C LEU A 237 -23.92 -7.98 -13.25
N ILE A 238 -24.82 -7.02 -13.47
CA ILE A 238 -25.45 -6.23 -12.39
C ILE A 238 -26.50 -7.05 -11.63
N LEU A 239 -27.36 -7.79 -12.33
CA LEU A 239 -28.60 -8.36 -11.77
C LEU A 239 -28.54 -9.85 -11.46
N ASP A 240 -27.71 -10.62 -12.14
CA ASP A 240 -27.78 -12.08 -12.14
C ASP A 240 -26.64 -12.77 -11.39
N GLY A 241 -25.56 -12.06 -11.01
CA GLY A 241 -24.41 -12.69 -10.33
C GLY A 241 -24.81 -13.54 -9.11
N MET A 242 -25.63 -13.00 -8.22
CA MET A 242 -26.10 -13.74 -7.04
C MET A 242 -26.91 -15.01 -7.39
N LYS A 243 -27.60 -15.02 -8.55
CA LYS A 243 -28.42 -16.17 -9.00
C LYS A 243 -27.57 -17.29 -9.58
N LYS A 244 -26.28 -17.05 -9.80
CA LYS A 244 -25.33 -17.97 -10.45
C LYS A 244 -24.53 -18.81 -9.47
N VAL A 245 -24.84 -18.72 -8.17
CA VAL A 245 -24.26 -19.58 -7.12
C VAL A 245 -24.72 -21.03 -7.31
N GLN A 246 -23.78 -21.96 -7.26
CA GLN A 246 -24.02 -23.40 -7.41
C GLN A 246 -23.88 -24.10 -6.06
N TYR A 247 -25.02 -24.37 -5.39
CA TYR A 247 -25.06 -24.85 -4.00
C TYR A 247 -24.65 -26.32 -3.79
N ASP A 248 -24.55 -27.09 -4.86
CA ASP A 248 -24.24 -28.52 -4.88
C ASP A 248 -22.91 -28.84 -5.56
N GLN A 249 -22.25 -27.85 -6.16
CA GLN A 249 -20.97 -28.00 -6.84
C GLN A 249 -19.88 -27.25 -6.10
N PRO A 250 -18.64 -27.77 -6.04
CA PRO A 250 -17.50 -27.01 -5.56
C PRO A 250 -17.07 -25.96 -6.60
N VAL A 251 -16.14 -25.09 -6.20
CA VAL A 251 -15.49 -24.14 -7.11
C VAL A 251 -14.79 -24.90 -8.24
N GLN A 252 -15.00 -24.48 -9.48
CA GLN A 252 -14.28 -25.03 -10.63
C GLN A 252 -12.82 -24.56 -10.60
N MET A 253 -11.87 -25.42 -11.01
CA MET A 253 -10.44 -25.14 -10.87
C MET A 253 -9.64 -25.45 -12.13
N GLY A 254 -8.51 -24.76 -12.27
CA GLY A 254 -7.48 -25.03 -13.27
C GLY A 254 -7.45 -24.05 -14.45
N GLN A 255 -6.25 -23.82 -14.99
CA GLN A 255 -6.03 -22.88 -16.11
C GLN A 255 -6.76 -23.30 -17.40
N ASN A 256 -6.81 -24.60 -17.71
CA ASN A 256 -7.54 -25.12 -18.87
C ASN A 256 -9.05 -24.91 -18.74
N THR A 257 -9.61 -25.13 -17.55
CA THR A 257 -11.02 -24.87 -17.25
C THR A 257 -11.34 -23.39 -17.40
N ALA A 258 -10.48 -22.51 -16.88
CA ALA A 258 -10.63 -21.06 -17.03
C ALA A 258 -10.66 -20.61 -18.50
N ARG A 259 -9.76 -21.16 -19.34
CA ARG A 259 -9.73 -20.94 -20.79
C ARG A 259 -11.00 -21.45 -21.46
N GLN A 260 -11.45 -22.66 -21.13
CA GLN A 260 -12.68 -23.20 -21.70
C GLN A 260 -13.89 -22.31 -21.35
N MET A 261 -14.02 -21.90 -20.08
CA MET A 261 -15.11 -21.03 -19.62
C MET A 261 -15.09 -19.68 -20.35
N SER A 262 -13.92 -19.05 -20.52
CA SER A 262 -13.81 -17.76 -21.22
C SER A 262 -14.26 -17.80 -22.68
N HIS A 263 -14.26 -18.99 -23.30
CA HIS A 263 -14.75 -19.19 -24.66
C HIS A 263 -16.24 -19.51 -24.73
N GLN A 264 -16.79 -20.14 -23.69
CA GLN A 264 -18.15 -20.70 -23.71
C GLN A 264 -19.18 -19.78 -23.04
N GLN A 265 -18.73 -18.94 -22.12
CA GLN A 265 -19.60 -18.10 -21.31
C GLN A 265 -19.47 -16.62 -21.72
N PRO A 266 -20.56 -15.84 -21.66
CA PRO A 266 -20.50 -14.40 -21.89
C PRO A 266 -19.78 -13.65 -20.75
N ILE A 267 -19.82 -14.19 -19.53
CA ILE A 267 -19.16 -13.63 -18.35
C ILE A 267 -18.32 -14.74 -17.70
N THR A 268 -17.05 -14.45 -17.43
CA THR A 268 -16.16 -15.37 -16.72
C THR A 268 -15.34 -14.61 -15.68
N PHE A 269 -15.31 -15.14 -14.46
CA PHE A 269 -14.46 -14.70 -13.35
C PHE A 269 -13.34 -15.71 -13.14
N ILE A 270 -12.10 -15.24 -13.23
CA ILE A 270 -10.91 -16.02 -12.92
C ILE A 270 -10.37 -15.50 -11.58
N TRP A 271 -10.56 -16.31 -10.53
CA TRP A 271 -9.90 -16.08 -9.26
C TRP A 271 -8.49 -16.62 -9.33
N GLY A 272 -7.52 -15.70 -9.36
CA GLY A 272 -6.11 -16.03 -9.46
C GLY A 272 -5.34 -15.63 -8.20
N PRO A 273 -5.10 -16.56 -7.26
CA PRO A 273 -4.17 -16.35 -6.16
C PRO A 273 -2.74 -15.96 -6.62
N PRO A 274 -1.84 -15.55 -5.70
CA PRO A 274 -0.46 -15.24 -6.02
C PRO A 274 0.29 -16.43 -6.62
N GLY A 275 1.08 -16.18 -7.67
CA GLY A 275 1.94 -17.20 -8.30
C GLY A 275 1.21 -18.23 -9.16
N THR A 276 -0.10 -18.13 -9.37
CA THR A 276 -0.90 -19.15 -10.10
C THR A 276 -0.93 -18.96 -11.62
N GLY A 277 -0.16 -18.01 -12.13
CA GLY A 277 -0.06 -17.74 -13.56
C GLY A 277 -1.20 -16.91 -14.14
N LYS A 278 -1.81 -15.98 -13.38
CA LYS A 278 -2.85 -15.05 -13.88
C LYS A 278 -2.53 -14.46 -15.26
N THR A 279 -1.36 -13.81 -15.38
CA THR A 279 -0.92 -13.15 -16.62
C THR A 279 -0.66 -14.17 -17.73
N GLN A 280 -0.19 -15.37 -17.39
CA GLN A 280 -0.02 -16.48 -18.34
C GLN A 280 -1.38 -16.92 -18.91
N THR A 281 -2.36 -17.19 -18.04
CA THR A 281 -3.72 -17.57 -18.42
C THR A 281 -4.39 -16.47 -19.23
N LEU A 282 -4.27 -15.21 -18.81
CA LEU A 282 -4.76 -14.03 -19.57
C LEU A 282 -4.19 -14.05 -20.99
N ALA A 283 -2.88 -14.22 -21.12
CA ALA A 283 -2.23 -14.18 -22.43
C ALA A 283 -2.67 -15.35 -23.33
N GLU A 284 -2.88 -16.54 -22.77
CA GLU A 284 -3.42 -17.68 -23.51
C GLU A 284 -4.83 -17.41 -24.01
N ILE A 285 -5.72 -16.90 -23.15
CA ILE A 285 -7.08 -16.53 -23.52
C ILE A 285 -7.08 -15.47 -24.63
N ALA A 286 -6.27 -14.42 -24.48
CA ALA A 286 -6.14 -13.37 -25.48
C ALA A 286 -5.68 -13.93 -26.83
N VAL A 287 -4.63 -14.75 -26.87
CA VAL A 287 -4.11 -15.34 -28.11
C VAL A 287 -5.13 -16.27 -28.76
N GLU A 288 -5.89 -17.04 -27.98
CA GLU A 288 -6.95 -17.91 -28.50
C GLU A 288 -8.08 -17.11 -29.16
N HIS A 289 -8.48 -15.98 -28.58
CA HIS A 289 -9.47 -15.09 -29.19
C HIS A 289 -8.94 -14.38 -30.44
N ILE A 290 -7.69 -13.90 -30.42
CA ILE A 290 -7.07 -13.27 -31.60
C ILE A 290 -7.02 -14.27 -32.77
N LYS A 291 -6.72 -15.54 -32.51
CA LYS A 291 -6.75 -16.61 -33.52
C LYS A 291 -8.13 -16.87 -34.12
N ARG A 292 -9.21 -16.48 -33.43
CA ARG A 292 -10.60 -16.51 -33.92
C ARG A 292 -11.01 -15.19 -34.60
N SER A 293 -10.04 -14.32 -34.90
CA SER A 293 -10.28 -12.98 -35.46
C SER A 293 -11.15 -12.09 -34.57
N HIS A 294 -11.19 -12.34 -33.25
CA HIS A 294 -11.84 -11.46 -32.30
C HIS A 294 -10.93 -10.28 -31.96
N ARG A 295 -11.49 -9.08 -31.91
CA ARG A 295 -10.81 -7.89 -31.38
C ARG A 295 -10.90 -7.89 -29.85
N VAL A 296 -9.75 -7.86 -29.19
CA VAL A 296 -9.61 -8.02 -27.74
C VAL A 296 -9.13 -6.71 -27.11
N LEU A 297 -9.84 -6.24 -26.09
CA LEU A 297 -9.40 -5.14 -25.23
C LEU A 297 -8.97 -5.70 -23.87
N MET A 298 -7.72 -5.46 -23.47
CA MET A 298 -7.22 -5.74 -22.14
C MET A 298 -7.15 -4.44 -21.32
N LEU A 299 -7.83 -4.44 -20.18
CA LEU A 299 -7.90 -3.34 -19.22
C LEU A 299 -7.28 -3.76 -17.89
N SER A 300 -6.63 -2.81 -17.22
CA SER A 300 -6.26 -2.95 -15.81
C SER A 300 -6.27 -1.59 -15.11
N HIS A 301 -6.16 -1.60 -13.78
CA HIS A 301 -6.08 -0.38 -12.97
C HIS A 301 -4.68 0.26 -13.01
N SER A 302 -3.61 -0.55 -13.15
CA SER A 302 -2.21 -0.07 -13.10
C SER A 302 -1.49 -0.20 -14.44
N ASN A 303 -0.55 0.71 -14.72
CA ASN A 303 0.28 0.62 -15.95
C ASN A 303 1.19 -0.62 -15.94
N VAL A 304 1.70 -1.02 -14.77
CA VAL A 304 2.59 -2.19 -14.64
C VAL A 304 1.86 -3.47 -15.05
N SER A 305 0.61 -3.65 -14.61
CA SER A 305 -0.20 -4.82 -14.97
C SER A 305 -0.48 -4.88 -16.47
N VAL A 306 -0.77 -3.74 -17.11
CA VAL A 306 -0.97 -3.66 -18.57
C VAL A 306 0.31 -4.02 -19.32
N ASP A 307 1.45 -3.49 -18.87
CA ASP A 307 2.75 -3.72 -19.48
C ASP A 307 3.15 -5.21 -19.43
N GLN A 308 2.97 -5.85 -18.28
CA GLN A 308 3.23 -7.29 -18.12
C GLN A 308 2.30 -8.14 -18.99
N ALA A 309 1.02 -7.78 -19.08
CA ALA A 309 0.05 -8.50 -19.89
C ALA A 309 0.41 -8.47 -21.38
N ILE A 310 0.74 -7.30 -21.94
CA ILE A 310 1.08 -7.20 -23.37
C ILE A 310 2.39 -7.93 -23.71
N LEU A 311 3.41 -7.83 -22.85
CA LEU A 311 4.67 -8.55 -23.07
C LEU A 311 4.42 -10.06 -23.08
N ARG A 312 3.61 -10.58 -22.16
CA ARG A 312 3.27 -12.01 -22.11
C ARG A 312 2.45 -12.47 -23.32
N VAL A 313 1.53 -11.64 -23.82
CA VAL A 313 0.79 -11.91 -25.07
C VAL A 313 1.76 -11.93 -26.24
N PHE A 314 2.66 -10.94 -26.33
CA PHE A 314 3.66 -10.85 -27.38
C PHE A 314 4.59 -12.07 -27.41
N GLU A 315 5.09 -12.54 -26.27
CA GLU A 315 5.90 -13.77 -26.17
C GLU A 315 5.23 -14.99 -26.81
N LYS A 316 3.91 -15.14 -26.62
CA LYS A 316 3.12 -16.25 -27.18
C LYS A 316 2.69 -16.03 -28.63
N ALA A 317 2.80 -14.79 -29.12
CA ALA A 317 2.30 -14.36 -30.42
C ALA A 317 3.36 -13.65 -31.27
N ARG A 318 4.65 -13.92 -31.04
CA ARG A 318 5.78 -13.25 -31.72
C ARG A 318 5.70 -13.25 -33.25
N GLN A 319 5.08 -14.26 -33.83
CA GLN A 319 4.88 -14.39 -35.28
C GLN A 319 3.80 -13.44 -35.86
N MET A 320 3.06 -12.71 -35.03
CA MET A 320 2.06 -11.74 -35.50
C MET A 320 2.72 -10.49 -36.06
N LYS A 321 2.08 -9.88 -37.07
CA LYS A 321 2.60 -8.68 -37.73
C LYS A 321 2.61 -7.48 -36.76
N PRO A 322 3.58 -6.55 -36.88
CA PRO A 322 3.53 -5.26 -36.18
C PRO A 322 2.17 -4.57 -36.34
N GLY A 323 1.66 -3.96 -35.27
CA GLY A 323 0.32 -3.36 -35.24
C GLY A 323 -0.82 -4.31 -34.88
N THR A 324 -0.59 -5.63 -34.85
CA THR A 324 -1.62 -6.58 -34.36
C THR A 324 -1.85 -6.42 -32.85
N LEU A 325 -0.76 -6.23 -32.09
CA LEU A 325 -0.76 -6.05 -30.65
C LEU A 325 -0.28 -4.64 -30.33
N VAL A 326 -1.05 -3.87 -29.55
CA VAL A 326 -0.75 -2.47 -29.25
C VAL A 326 -0.97 -2.16 -27.77
N ARG A 327 0.08 -1.64 -27.12
CA ARG A 327 0.02 -0.99 -25.81
C ARG A 327 -0.35 0.47 -26.02
N TYR A 328 -1.53 0.87 -25.55
CA TYR A 328 -2.00 2.24 -25.70
C TYR A 328 -1.92 3.01 -24.38
N GLY A 329 -1.16 4.10 -24.37
CA GLY A 329 -0.85 4.89 -23.16
C GLY A 329 0.65 4.84 -22.82
N TYR A 330 0.98 5.22 -21.58
CA TYR A 330 2.38 5.36 -21.15
C TYR A 330 2.89 4.06 -20.52
N PRO A 331 3.89 3.39 -21.11
CA PRO A 331 4.54 2.25 -20.49
C PRO A 331 5.46 2.69 -19.33
N ARG A 332 5.59 1.83 -18.34
CA ARG A 332 6.55 1.90 -17.22
C ARG A 332 7.69 0.89 -17.39
N GLY A 333 7.44 -0.26 -18.03
CA GLY A 333 8.41 -1.32 -18.19
C GLY A 333 9.56 -0.96 -19.14
N LYS A 334 10.81 -1.16 -18.71
CA LYS A 334 12.01 -0.88 -19.53
C LYS A 334 11.99 -1.63 -20.86
N GLU A 335 11.52 -2.88 -20.86
CA GLU A 335 11.41 -3.70 -22.08
C GLU A 335 10.47 -3.07 -23.11
N LEU A 336 9.29 -2.57 -22.69
CA LEU A 336 8.37 -1.87 -23.58
C LEU A 336 8.88 -0.51 -24.03
N LEU A 337 9.56 0.22 -23.14
CA LEU A 337 10.21 1.50 -23.46
C LEU A 337 11.34 1.35 -24.49
N GLN A 338 11.90 0.14 -24.65
CA GLN A 338 12.93 -0.17 -25.63
C GLN A 338 12.39 -0.93 -26.84
N HIS A 339 11.15 -1.42 -26.79
CA HIS A 339 10.57 -2.21 -27.85
C HIS A 339 10.21 -1.36 -29.07
N GLU A 340 10.56 -1.84 -30.27
CA GLU A 340 10.45 -1.11 -31.55
C GLU A 340 9.03 -0.72 -31.95
N TYR A 341 8.02 -1.57 -31.71
CA TYR A 341 6.66 -1.34 -32.23
C TYR A 341 5.50 -1.79 -31.32
N LEU A 342 5.72 -2.23 -30.08
CA LEU A 342 4.62 -2.74 -29.23
C LEU A 342 3.75 -1.63 -28.62
N THR A 343 4.26 -0.40 -28.53
CA THR A 343 3.48 0.74 -28.07
C THR A 343 2.90 1.48 -29.27
N SER A 344 1.73 2.12 -29.11
CA SER A 344 1.15 2.95 -30.16
C SER A 344 2.13 4.00 -30.68
N TYR A 345 2.85 4.65 -29.75
CA TYR A 345 3.84 5.67 -30.04
C TYR A 345 5.06 5.12 -30.78
N HIS A 346 5.64 3.99 -30.33
CA HIS A 346 6.80 3.41 -31.01
C HIS A 346 6.44 2.83 -32.37
N LEU A 347 5.25 2.25 -32.54
CA LEU A 347 4.80 1.82 -33.86
C LEU A 347 4.59 3.01 -34.81
N ALA A 348 4.01 4.11 -34.34
CA ALA A 348 3.92 5.34 -35.13
C ALA A 348 5.34 5.84 -35.50
N LEU A 349 6.27 5.90 -34.56
CA LEU A 349 7.67 6.24 -34.85
C LEU A 349 8.35 5.27 -35.83
N TYR A 350 8.08 3.98 -35.71
CA TYR A 350 8.62 2.94 -36.59
C TYR A 350 8.19 3.15 -38.05
N ASN A 351 6.98 3.71 -38.26
CA ASN A 351 6.49 4.09 -39.58
C ASN A 351 7.16 5.37 -40.13
N HIS A 352 7.87 6.15 -39.28
CA HIS A 352 8.55 7.40 -39.64
C HIS A 352 10.06 7.36 -39.28
N PRO A 353 10.92 6.70 -40.08
CA PRO A 353 12.34 6.52 -39.78
C PRO A 353 13.12 7.82 -39.53
N ASP A 354 12.74 8.92 -40.17
CA ASP A 354 13.39 10.22 -39.99
C ASP A 354 13.12 10.80 -38.59
N LEU A 355 11.86 10.73 -38.14
CA LEU A 355 11.46 11.13 -36.79
C LEU A 355 12.06 10.20 -35.72
N GLN A 356 12.19 8.91 -36.02
CA GLN A 356 12.82 7.95 -35.12
C GLN A 356 14.31 8.26 -34.89
N LYS A 357 15.05 8.59 -35.96
CA LYS A 357 16.45 9.02 -35.88
C LYS A 357 16.58 10.30 -35.06
N GLU A 358 15.71 11.28 -35.32
CA GLU A 358 15.67 12.54 -34.58
C GLU A 358 15.39 12.30 -33.09
N CYS A 359 14.35 11.52 -32.74
CA CYS A 359 14.03 11.16 -31.36
C CYS A 359 15.20 10.47 -30.66
N THR A 360 15.88 9.55 -31.32
CA THR A 360 17.03 8.83 -30.75
C THR A 360 18.19 9.78 -30.45
N ALA A 361 18.49 10.71 -31.37
CA ALA A 361 19.52 11.73 -31.17
C ALA A 361 19.17 12.65 -29.99
N LEU A 362 17.93 13.13 -29.91
CA LEU A 362 17.45 14.01 -28.84
C LEU A 362 17.45 13.31 -27.47
N ILE A 363 17.11 12.02 -27.40
CA ILE A 363 17.18 11.23 -26.16
C ILE A 363 18.62 11.05 -25.70
N GLN A 364 19.55 10.75 -26.61
CA GLN A 364 20.98 10.62 -26.28
C GLN A 364 21.58 11.96 -25.85
N GLU A 365 21.19 13.06 -26.50
CA GLU A 365 21.57 14.41 -26.13
C GLU A 365 21.07 14.74 -24.72
N ARG A 366 19.80 14.43 -24.42
CA ARG A 366 19.17 14.59 -23.10
C ARG A 366 19.90 13.82 -21.99
N GLN A 367 20.43 12.63 -22.28
CA GLN A 367 21.18 11.83 -21.31
C GLN A 367 22.56 12.43 -20.96
N ARG A 368 23.14 13.23 -21.85
CA ARG A 368 24.47 13.84 -21.67
C ARG A 368 24.40 15.24 -21.07
N LEU A 369 23.23 15.87 -21.11
CA LEU A 369 23.04 17.25 -20.66
C LEU A 369 22.56 17.32 -19.20
N PRO A 370 23.07 18.25 -18.39
CA PRO A 370 22.47 18.57 -17.11
C PRO A 370 21.01 19.01 -17.30
N ARG A 371 20.11 18.59 -16.40
CA ARG A 371 18.67 18.94 -16.45
C ARG A 371 18.40 20.45 -16.47
N THR A 372 19.36 21.26 -16.02
CA THR A 372 19.33 22.72 -16.00
C THR A 372 19.80 23.40 -17.31
N SER A 373 20.30 22.63 -18.28
CA SER A 373 20.82 23.17 -19.55
C SER A 373 19.70 23.58 -20.50
N PRO A 374 19.74 24.77 -21.15
CA PRO A 374 18.77 25.19 -22.17
C PRO A 374 18.62 24.17 -23.32
N LEU A 375 19.68 23.45 -23.68
CA LEU A 375 19.65 22.42 -24.71
C LEU A 375 18.85 21.19 -24.28
N TYR A 376 18.87 20.83 -22.99
CA TYR A 376 18.06 19.72 -22.44
C TYR A 376 16.57 20.03 -22.63
N VAL A 377 16.21 21.30 -22.45
CA VAL A 377 14.84 21.81 -22.60
C VAL A 377 14.41 21.80 -24.05
N GLN A 378 15.27 22.31 -24.95
CA GLN A 378 15.01 22.29 -26.39
C GLN A 378 14.77 20.87 -26.89
N ALA A 379 15.61 19.92 -26.46
CA ALA A 379 15.45 18.51 -26.79
C ALA A 379 14.13 17.93 -26.25
N THR A 380 13.78 18.23 -25.01
CA THR A 380 12.52 17.80 -24.39
C THR A 380 11.28 18.38 -25.11
N THR A 381 11.33 19.66 -25.47
CA THR A 381 10.25 20.34 -26.20
C THR A 381 10.07 19.77 -27.60
N ARG A 382 11.18 19.48 -28.30
CA ARG A 382 11.12 18.85 -29.63
C ARG A 382 10.58 17.43 -29.58
N LEU A 383 10.98 16.62 -28.60
CA LEU A 383 10.41 15.29 -28.36
C LEU A 383 8.88 15.34 -28.16
N LYS A 384 8.39 16.34 -27.42
CA LYS A 384 6.94 16.56 -27.23
C LYS A 384 6.23 16.95 -28.53
N GLN A 385 6.86 17.78 -29.36
CA GLN A 385 6.32 18.16 -30.68
C GLN A 385 6.19 16.94 -31.60
N ILE A 386 7.24 16.11 -31.68
CA ILE A 386 7.22 14.88 -32.47
C ILE A 386 6.08 13.97 -32.00
N ARG A 387 5.91 13.82 -30.68
CA ARG A 387 4.80 13.04 -30.13
C ARG A 387 3.43 13.60 -30.53
N ASN A 388 3.25 14.92 -30.46
CA ASN A 388 2.00 15.56 -30.87
C ASN A 388 1.69 15.36 -32.37
N GLN A 389 2.71 15.30 -33.23
CA GLN A 389 2.54 15.01 -34.66
C GLN A 389 2.00 13.59 -34.91
N LEU A 390 2.31 12.64 -34.01
CA LEU A 390 1.95 11.23 -34.16
C LEU A 390 0.62 10.86 -33.50
N VAL A 391 -0.02 11.76 -32.74
CA VAL A 391 -1.21 11.44 -31.94
C VAL A 391 -2.37 10.86 -32.76
N ASP A 392 -2.63 11.39 -33.95
CA ASP A 392 -3.74 10.91 -34.77
C ASP A 392 -3.43 9.56 -35.43
N GLU A 393 -2.17 9.32 -35.79
CA GLU A 393 -1.72 8.00 -36.26
C GLU A 393 -1.77 6.97 -35.14
N GLU A 394 -1.38 7.32 -33.90
CA GLU A 394 -1.53 6.44 -32.74
C GLU A 394 -2.98 5.97 -32.57
N LYS A 395 -3.96 6.87 -32.75
CA LYS A 395 -5.39 6.51 -32.69
C LYS A 395 -5.80 5.59 -33.85
N GLN A 396 -5.31 5.82 -35.06
CA GLN A 396 -5.58 4.95 -36.21
C GLN A 396 -5.02 3.54 -35.98
N ILE A 397 -3.79 3.43 -35.49
CA ILE A 397 -3.14 2.18 -35.09
C ILE A 397 -4.02 1.42 -34.08
N VAL A 398 -4.47 2.10 -33.02
CA VAL A 398 -5.35 1.51 -32.00
C VAL A 398 -6.67 1.04 -32.60
N GLY A 399 -7.23 1.80 -33.55
CA GLY A 399 -8.44 1.43 -34.30
C GLY A 399 -8.31 0.12 -35.08
N GLN A 400 -7.13 -0.16 -35.63
CA GLN A 400 -6.86 -1.32 -36.49
C GLN A 400 -6.30 -2.54 -35.73
N ALA A 401 -5.82 -2.36 -34.50
CA ALA A 401 -5.22 -3.43 -33.71
C ALA A 401 -6.23 -4.51 -33.30
N MET A 402 -5.77 -5.77 -33.31
CA MET A 402 -6.54 -6.93 -32.85
C MET A 402 -6.50 -7.10 -31.34
N PHE A 403 -5.41 -6.67 -30.69
CA PHE A 403 -5.28 -6.67 -29.24
C PHE A 403 -4.81 -5.30 -28.77
N VAL A 404 -5.62 -4.64 -27.95
CA VAL A 404 -5.30 -3.35 -27.35
C VAL A 404 -5.17 -3.51 -25.84
N ALA A 405 -4.01 -3.19 -25.28
CA ALA A 405 -3.78 -3.21 -23.83
C ALA A 405 -3.67 -1.78 -23.30
N THR A 406 -4.50 -1.41 -22.32
CA THR A 406 -4.50 -0.06 -21.75
C THR A 406 -5.08 -0.03 -20.33
N THR A 407 -4.95 1.10 -19.65
CA THR A 407 -5.56 1.30 -18.33
C THR A 407 -7.04 1.65 -18.45
N VAL A 408 -7.86 1.29 -17.45
CA VAL A 408 -9.27 1.69 -17.42
C VAL A 408 -9.46 3.21 -17.45
N SER A 409 -8.56 3.98 -16.81
CA SER A 409 -8.60 5.45 -16.83
C SER A 409 -8.47 6.00 -18.25
N LYS A 410 -7.58 5.43 -19.06
CA LYS A 410 -7.42 5.79 -20.48
C LYS A 410 -8.66 5.41 -21.30
N ALA A 411 -9.26 4.25 -21.03
CA ALA A 411 -10.49 3.80 -21.69
C ALA A 411 -11.69 4.71 -21.41
N VAL A 412 -11.81 5.24 -20.19
CA VAL A 412 -12.90 6.16 -19.80
C VAL A 412 -12.81 7.51 -20.54
N VAL A 413 -11.59 8.01 -20.77
CA VAL A 413 -11.38 9.37 -21.33
C VAL A 413 -11.21 9.39 -22.85
N ASP A 414 -10.71 8.31 -23.45
CA ASP A 414 -10.33 8.31 -24.87
C ASP A 414 -11.44 7.79 -25.78
N LYS A 415 -11.94 8.65 -26.67
CA LYS A 415 -13.04 8.33 -27.60
C LYS A 415 -12.74 7.12 -28.48
N THR A 416 -11.48 6.96 -28.87
CA THR A 416 -11.00 5.85 -29.71
C THR A 416 -11.31 4.51 -29.07
N LEU A 417 -11.34 4.45 -27.73
CA LEU A 417 -11.64 3.25 -26.96
C LEU A 417 -13.12 3.12 -26.64
N TYR A 418 -13.74 4.13 -26.03
CA TYR A 418 -15.12 3.99 -25.54
C TYR A 418 -16.21 4.07 -26.62
N GLU A 419 -15.90 4.60 -27.81
CA GLU A 419 -16.80 4.55 -28.98
C GLU A 419 -16.49 3.34 -29.88
N SER A 420 -15.35 2.67 -29.65
CA SER A 420 -15.05 1.38 -30.26
C SER A 420 -15.87 0.26 -29.64
N SER A 421 -16.00 -0.83 -30.38
CA SER A 421 -16.53 -2.09 -29.84
C SER A 421 -15.50 -3.20 -29.97
N PHE A 422 -15.47 -4.07 -28.96
CA PHE A 422 -14.53 -5.17 -28.84
C PHE A 422 -15.32 -6.47 -28.67
N ASP A 423 -14.88 -7.53 -29.32
CA ASP A 423 -15.53 -8.84 -29.22
C ASP A 423 -15.30 -9.43 -27.83
N VAL A 424 -14.12 -9.18 -27.26
CA VAL A 424 -13.71 -9.64 -25.94
C VAL A 424 -13.11 -8.49 -25.15
N VAL A 425 -13.53 -8.34 -23.90
CA VAL A 425 -12.88 -7.44 -22.94
C VAL A 425 -12.38 -8.26 -21.77
N ILE A 426 -11.07 -8.18 -21.50
CA ILE A 426 -10.41 -8.81 -20.36
C ILE A 426 -10.04 -7.71 -19.37
N PHE A 427 -10.52 -7.81 -18.14
CA PHE A 427 -10.19 -6.90 -17.06
C PHE A 427 -9.31 -7.59 -16.02
N ASP A 428 -8.06 -7.17 -15.90
CA ASP A 428 -7.11 -7.67 -14.91
C ASP A 428 -7.09 -6.78 -13.65
N GLU A 429 -6.78 -7.39 -12.50
CA GLU A 429 -6.86 -6.78 -11.16
C GLU A 429 -8.25 -6.24 -10.80
N ALA A 430 -9.30 -6.98 -11.19
CA ALA A 430 -10.69 -6.58 -10.99
C ALA A 430 -11.08 -6.34 -9.52
N SER A 431 -10.34 -6.90 -8.56
CA SER A 431 -10.58 -6.71 -7.12
C SER A 431 -10.22 -5.30 -6.62
N MET A 432 -9.40 -4.54 -7.35
CA MET A 432 -9.01 -3.18 -6.97
C MET A 432 -9.82 -2.08 -7.65
N ALA A 433 -10.60 -2.44 -8.67
CA ALA A 433 -11.38 -1.48 -9.44
C ALA A 433 -12.74 -1.25 -8.79
N TYR A 434 -13.25 -0.02 -8.90
CA TYR A 434 -14.62 0.26 -8.49
C TYR A 434 -15.59 -0.55 -9.36
N ILE A 435 -16.66 -1.08 -8.77
CA ILE A 435 -17.77 -1.72 -9.50
C ILE A 435 -18.21 -0.90 -10.75
N PRO A 436 -18.41 0.43 -10.68
CA PRO A 436 -18.75 1.22 -11.87
C PRO A 436 -17.71 1.18 -13.00
N GLN A 437 -16.41 1.05 -12.68
CA GLN A 437 -15.36 0.89 -13.70
C GLN A 437 -15.45 -0.47 -14.40
N ILE A 438 -15.73 -1.53 -13.63
CA ILE A 438 -15.94 -2.88 -14.15
C ILE A 438 -17.18 -2.93 -15.03
N VAL A 439 -18.28 -2.33 -14.59
CA VAL A 439 -19.55 -2.25 -15.34
C VAL A 439 -19.39 -1.46 -16.64
N PHE A 440 -18.69 -0.32 -16.61
CA PHE A 440 -18.32 0.42 -17.81
C PHE A 440 -17.53 -0.46 -18.78
N SER A 441 -16.52 -1.19 -18.28
CA SER A 441 -15.67 -2.06 -19.08
C SER A 441 -16.45 -3.22 -19.70
N ALA A 442 -17.39 -3.81 -18.96
CA ALA A 442 -18.28 -4.85 -19.46
C ALA A 442 -19.17 -4.34 -20.62
N GLY A 443 -19.56 -3.07 -20.59
CA GLY A 443 -20.32 -2.42 -21.66
C GLY A 443 -19.57 -2.28 -22.99
N LEU A 444 -18.24 -2.43 -23.00
CA LEU A 444 -17.42 -2.39 -24.22
C LEU A 444 -17.34 -3.76 -24.94
N ALA A 445 -17.78 -4.84 -24.28
CA ALA A 445 -17.72 -6.21 -24.80
C ALA A 445 -18.97 -6.57 -25.61
N ARG A 446 -18.77 -7.20 -26.77
CA ARG A 446 -19.87 -7.75 -27.58
C ARG A 446 -20.21 -9.20 -27.22
N HIS A 447 -19.21 -10.04 -26.98
CA HIS A 447 -19.41 -11.48 -26.81
C HIS A 447 -18.95 -12.00 -25.44
N HIS A 448 -17.74 -11.63 -25.02
CA HIS A 448 -17.14 -12.16 -23.79
C HIS A 448 -16.54 -11.08 -22.91
N PHE A 449 -16.92 -11.08 -21.64
CA PHE A 449 -16.33 -10.26 -20.59
C PHE A 449 -15.65 -11.14 -19.54
N ILE A 450 -14.34 -10.97 -19.38
CA ILE A 450 -13.50 -11.82 -18.54
C ILE A 450 -12.87 -10.98 -17.44
N CYS A 451 -13.28 -11.19 -16.20
CA CYS A 451 -12.70 -10.56 -15.02
C CYS A 451 -11.64 -11.47 -14.39
N ILE A 452 -10.42 -10.97 -14.24
CA ILE A 452 -9.32 -11.66 -13.57
C ILE A 452 -8.94 -10.83 -12.34
N GLY A 453 -8.81 -11.50 -11.19
CA GLY A 453 -8.47 -10.79 -9.95
C GLY A 453 -8.34 -11.71 -8.75
N ASP A 454 -8.14 -11.10 -7.59
CA ASP A 454 -8.04 -11.82 -6.32
C ASP A 454 -8.70 -11.02 -5.19
N PHE A 455 -9.93 -11.39 -4.84
CA PHE A 455 -10.66 -10.79 -3.72
C PHE A 455 -10.04 -11.07 -2.34
N SER A 456 -9.00 -11.91 -2.26
CA SER A 456 -8.17 -12.09 -1.06
C SER A 456 -6.94 -11.18 -1.02
N GLN A 457 -6.74 -10.33 -2.05
CA GLN A 457 -5.77 -9.23 -2.09
C GLN A 457 -6.49 -7.87 -1.95
N LEU A 458 -5.84 -6.77 -2.36
CA LEU A 458 -6.28 -5.41 -2.04
C LEU A 458 -7.66 -5.08 -2.68
N PRO A 459 -8.58 -4.46 -1.91
CA PRO A 459 -9.83 -3.93 -2.42
C PRO A 459 -9.63 -2.53 -3.05
N PRO A 460 -10.68 -1.92 -3.63
CA PRO A 460 -10.61 -0.53 -4.07
C PRO A 460 -10.38 0.43 -2.90
N ILE A 461 -9.60 1.50 -3.13
CA ILE A 461 -9.28 2.50 -2.12
C ILE A 461 -10.29 3.64 -2.21
N VAL A 462 -11.11 3.83 -1.17
CA VAL A 462 -12.13 4.88 -1.08
C VAL A 462 -11.76 5.85 0.03
N GLN A 463 -11.78 7.15 -0.23
CA GLN A 463 -11.46 8.17 0.77
C GLN A 463 -12.69 8.66 1.51
N SER A 464 -13.84 8.72 0.84
CA SER A 464 -15.09 9.18 1.42
C SER A 464 -15.70 8.13 2.35
N LYS A 465 -16.04 8.57 3.56
CA LYS A 465 -16.84 7.76 4.50
C LYS A 465 -18.26 7.55 3.96
N ASP A 466 -18.80 8.54 3.25
CA ASP A 466 -20.16 8.51 2.68
C ASP A 466 -20.23 7.65 1.40
N ALA A 467 -19.08 7.31 0.82
CA ALA A 467 -18.96 6.42 -0.32
C ALA A 467 -18.36 5.05 0.04
N SER A 468 -18.34 4.66 1.33
CA SER A 468 -17.72 3.41 1.80
C SER A 468 -18.13 2.15 1.02
N HIS A 469 -19.34 2.13 0.44
CA HIS A 469 -19.82 1.06 -0.42
C HIS A 469 -18.99 0.86 -1.71
N LEU A 470 -18.25 1.87 -2.19
CA LEU A 470 -17.33 1.74 -3.32
C LEU A 470 -16.11 0.86 -3.01
N SER A 471 -15.88 0.52 -1.73
CA SER A 471 -14.81 -0.40 -1.32
C SER A 471 -15.19 -1.88 -1.48
N THR A 472 -16.44 -2.17 -1.84
CA THR A 472 -16.89 -3.51 -2.24
C THR A 472 -16.36 -3.81 -3.64
N ASP A 473 -15.71 -4.97 -3.81
CA ASP A 473 -15.24 -5.43 -5.11
C ASP A 473 -16.33 -6.18 -5.90
N ILE A 474 -16.12 -6.34 -7.21
CA ILE A 474 -17.10 -6.99 -8.10
C ILE A 474 -17.35 -8.46 -7.75
N PHE A 475 -16.36 -9.18 -7.18
CA PHE A 475 -16.55 -10.57 -6.78
C PHE A 475 -17.54 -10.64 -5.63
N GLN A 476 -17.43 -9.72 -4.66
CA GLN A 476 -18.38 -9.62 -3.57
C GLN A 476 -19.77 -9.23 -4.09
N HIS A 477 -19.86 -8.26 -5.02
CA HIS A 477 -21.12 -7.85 -5.66
C HIS A 477 -21.87 -9.02 -6.32
N CYS A 478 -21.16 -9.90 -7.02
CA CYS A 478 -21.75 -11.07 -7.66
C CYS A 478 -22.02 -12.25 -6.69
N GLY A 479 -21.78 -12.11 -5.39
CA GLY A 479 -21.96 -13.18 -4.41
C GLY A 479 -20.89 -14.28 -4.44
N ILE A 480 -19.83 -14.08 -5.22
CA ILE A 480 -18.74 -15.05 -5.38
C ILE A 480 -18.01 -15.26 -4.06
N VAL A 481 -17.69 -14.17 -3.36
CA VAL A 481 -16.98 -14.23 -2.07
C VAL A 481 -17.79 -15.02 -1.06
N ASP A 482 -19.09 -14.72 -0.90
CA ASP A 482 -19.97 -15.44 0.02
C ASP A 482 -20.14 -16.92 -0.37
N ALA A 483 -20.27 -17.22 -1.66
CA ALA A 483 -20.39 -18.59 -2.17
C ALA A 483 -19.14 -19.42 -1.84
N VAL A 484 -17.95 -18.92 -2.18
CA VAL A 484 -16.68 -19.52 -1.79
C VAL A 484 -16.60 -19.60 -0.27
N GLU A 485 -17.11 -18.60 0.44
CA GLU A 485 -17.11 -18.56 1.88
C GLU A 485 -17.96 -19.66 2.54
N ALA A 486 -18.98 -20.13 1.83
CA ALA A 486 -19.86 -21.22 2.22
C ALA A 486 -19.43 -22.59 1.66
N GLY A 487 -18.36 -22.64 0.84
CA GLY A 487 -17.89 -23.87 0.19
C GLY A 487 -18.68 -24.25 -1.06
N TYR A 488 -19.40 -23.29 -1.65
CA TYR A 488 -20.18 -23.45 -2.88
C TYR A 488 -19.39 -22.94 -4.09
N GLY A 489 -19.73 -23.48 -5.26
CA GLY A 489 -19.26 -23.02 -6.56
C GLY A 489 -20.09 -21.84 -7.07
N HIS A 490 -19.68 -21.31 -8.21
CA HIS A 490 -20.41 -20.26 -8.91
C HIS A 490 -20.20 -20.46 -10.42
N GLU A 491 -21.27 -20.38 -11.21
CA GLU A 491 -21.28 -20.73 -12.64
C GLU A 491 -20.20 -19.99 -13.45
N TRP A 492 -19.98 -18.71 -13.13
CA TRP A 492 -18.98 -17.87 -13.79
C TRP A 492 -17.56 -18.00 -13.20
N LEU A 493 -17.36 -18.69 -12.07
CA LEU A 493 -16.09 -18.65 -11.33
C LEU A 493 -15.18 -19.84 -11.63
N CYS A 494 -13.93 -19.55 -11.96
CA CYS A 494 -12.84 -20.52 -12.00
C CYS A 494 -11.67 -20.08 -11.10
N LEU A 495 -11.15 -20.99 -10.28
CA LEU A 495 -9.96 -20.79 -9.45
C LEU A 495 -8.71 -21.35 -10.13
N LEU A 496 -7.65 -20.54 -10.21
CA LEU A 496 -6.31 -21.06 -10.52
C LEU A 496 -5.69 -21.60 -9.22
N ASP A 497 -5.61 -22.92 -9.05
CA ASP A 497 -5.31 -23.55 -7.76
C ASP A 497 -3.83 -23.89 -7.54
N THR A 498 -2.98 -23.84 -8.58
CA THR A 498 -1.57 -24.26 -8.50
C THR A 498 -0.63 -23.06 -8.64
N GLN A 499 0.23 -22.82 -7.64
CA GLN A 499 1.21 -21.73 -7.61
C GLN A 499 2.63 -22.19 -7.99
N HIS A 500 3.36 -21.30 -8.68
CA HIS A 500 4.70 -21.53 -9.25
C HIS A 500 5.74 -20.48 -8.79
N ARG A 501 5.51 -19.81 -7.65
CA ARG A 501 6.34 -18.69 -7.15
C ARG A 501 7.03 -19.02 -5.83
N MET A 502 6.23 -19.39 -4.83
CA MET A 502 6.61 -19.42 -3.42
C MET A 502 7.15 -20.79 -3.02
N TYR A 503 8.09 -20.78 -2.07
CA TYR A 503 8.47 -21.96 -1.30
C TYR A 503 7.22 -22.57 -0.62
N PRO A 504 7.10 -23.91 -0.55
CA PRO A 504 5.87 -24.57 -0.09
C PRO A 504 5.33 -24.07 1.26
N ASP A 505 6.19 -23.77 2.23
CA ASP A 505 5.77 -23.34 3.56
C ASP A 505 5.13 -21.94 3.54
N ILE A 506 5.67 -21.02 2.74
CA ILE A 506 5.10 -19.68 2.51
C ILE A 506 3.72 -19.82 1.85
N ALA A 507 3.66 -20.65 0.80
CA ALA A 507 2.41 -20.93 0.09
C ALA A 507 1.37 -21.57 1.02
N GLN A 508 1.78 -22.50 1.88
CA GLN A 508 0.90 -23.20 2.81
C GLN A 508 0.36 -22.26 3.89
N PHE A 509 1.18 -21.35 4.41
CA PHE A 509 0.74 -20.32 5.36
C PHE A 509 -0.36 -19.45 4.75
N SER A 510 -0.13 -18.90 3.56
CA SER A 510 -1.13 -18.09 2.83
C SER A 510 -2.36 -18.92 2.45
N SER A 511 -2.16 -20.17 1.98
CA SER A 511 -3.23 -21.09 1.60
C SER A 511 -4.17 -21.39 2.76
N LYS A 512 -3.62 -21.70 3.94
CA LYS A 512 -4.39 -21.98 5.17
C LYS A 512 -5.18 -20.75 5.63
N THR A 513 -4.57 -19.57 5.61
CA THR A 513 -5.11 -18.36 6.25
C THR A 513 -6.05 -17.55 5.35
N MET A 514 -5.81 -17.52 4.04
CA MET A 514 -6.54 -16.68 3.09
C MET A 514 -7.27 -17.47 2.01
N TYR A 515 -6.72 -18.60 1.56
CA TYR A 515 -7.27 -19.37 0.42
C TYR A 515 -7.89 -20.71 0.80
N ARG A 516 -8.25 -20.91 2.07
CA ARG A 516 -9.02 -22.09 2.56
C ARG A 516 -8.43 -23.44 2.17
N ARG A 517 -7.11 -23.52 2.07
CA ARG A 517 -6.35 -24.71 1.63
C ARG A 517 -6.62 -25.12 0.17
N LEU A 518 -7.21 -24.26 -0.64
CA LEU A 518 -7.44 -24.51 -2.06
C LEU A 518 -6.15 -24.29 -2.90
N LEU A 519 -5.22 -23.46 -2.41
CA LEU A 519 -3.97 -23.16 -3.10
C LEU A 519 -2.92 -24.27 -2.83
N LYS A 520 -2.38 -24.83 -3.92
CA LYS A 520 -1.36 -25.88 -3.96
C LYS A 520 -0.07 -25.36 -4.58
N SER A 521 1.06 -25.97 -4.24
CA SER A 521 2.36 -25.68 -4.85
C SER A 521 2.66 -26.66 -5.98
N ALA A 522 3.25 -26.17 -7.08
CA ALA A 522 3.79 -27.06 -8.10
C ALA A 522 4.91 -27.94 -7.52
N CYS A 523 5.05 -29.17 -8.05
CA CYS A 523 5.89 -30.20 -7.46
C CYS A 523 7.39 -29.86 -7.40
N ASP A 524 7.86 -29.02 -8.31
CA ASP A 524 9.25 -28.58 -8.45
C ASP A 524 9.62 -27.37 -7.57
N MET A 525 8.63 -26.72 -6.95
CA MET A 525 8.85 -25.47 -6.21
C MET A 525 9.81 -25.65 -5.03
N HIS A 526 9.72 -26.76 -4.32
CA HIS A 526 10.62 -27.05 -3.20
C HIS A 526 12.09 -27.03 -3.65
N ALA A 527 12.43 -27.76 -4.72
CA ALA A 527 13.79 -27.82 -5.24
C ALA A 527 14.27 -26.46 -5.80
N LYS A 528 13.39 -25.73 -6.50
CA LYS A 528 13.71 -24.43 -7.11
C LYS A 528 14.00 -23.33 -6.09
N THR A 529 13.28 -23.31 -4.97
CA THR A 529 13.32 -22.19 -4.01
C THR A 529 14.11 -22.50 -2.73
N ARG A 530 14.49 -23.77 -2.51
CA ARG A 530 15.34 -24.19 -1.39
C ARG A 530 16.70 -23.47 -1.32
N PRO A 531 17.43 -23.22 -2.42
CA PRO A 531 18.68 -22.45 -2.34
C PRO A 531 18.53 -21.07 -1.69
N ILE A 532 17.37 -20.42 -1.88
CA ILE A 532 17.05 -19.12 -1.29
C ILE A 532 16.78 -19.26 0.22
N VAL A 533 16.10 -20.33 0.63
CA VAL A 533 15.79 -20.62 2.04
C VAL A 533 17.06 -20.96 2.83
N ASP A 534 17.94 -21.75 2.23
CA ASP A 534 19.18 -22.20 2.86
C ASP A 534 20.26 -21.10 2.89
N ALA A 535 20.07 -20.01 2.15
CA ALA A 535 20.96 -18.85 2.16
C ALA A 535 20.76 -17.95 3.39
N ALA A 536 21.80 -17.16 3.70
CA ALA A 536 21.74 -16.11 4.71
C ALA A 536 20.81 -14.96 4.27
N PRO A 537 20.19 -14.24 5.22
CA PRO A 537 20.23 -14.45 6.66
C PRO A 537 19.27 -15.56 7.13
N PHE A 538 19.54 -16.12 8.32
CA PHE A 538 18.72 -17.16 8.98
C PHE A 538 18.50 -18.42 8.11
N PRO A 539 19.58 -19.17 7.81
CA PRO A 539 19.53 -20.33 6.90
C PRO A 539 18.54 -21.40 7.38
N GLY A 540 17.82 -22.02 6.43
CA GLY A 540 16.88 -23.11 6.68
C GLY A 540 15.46 -22.68 7.07
N ASN A 541 15.23 -21.37 7.30
CA ASN A 541 13.93 -20.84 7.69
C ASN A 541 13.30 -20.02 6.54
N ALA A 542 12.14 -20.47 6.04
CA ALA A 542 11.40 -19.76 4.99
C ALA A 542 10.54 -18.61 5.54
N LEU A 543 10.05 -18.73 6.77
CA LEU A 543 9.31 -17.71 7.51
C LEU A 543 10.07 -17.39 8.79
N CYS A 544 10.55 -16.16 8.95
CA CYS A 544 11.31 -15.72 10.13
C CYS A 544 10.62 -14.54 10.81
N LEU A 545 10.74 -14.47 12.14
CA LEU A 545 10.37 -13.31 12.95
C LEU A 545 11.62 -12.71 13.57
N VAL A 546 11.87 -11.44 13.34
CA VAL A 546 12.84 -10.63 14.09
C VAL A 546 12.06 -9.83 15.12
N ASP A 547 12.14 -10.25 16.37
CA ASP A 547 11.35 -9.69 17.47
C ASP A 547 12.08 -8.52 18.14
N LEU A 548 11.47 -7.35 18.07
CA LEU A 548 11.97 -6.12 18.68
C LEU A 548 11.61 -6.00 20.18
N SER A 549 10.96 -7.01 20.76
CA SER A 549 10.61 -7.06 22.18
C SER A 549 11.85 -6.87 23.07
N GLY A 550 11.77 -5.91 24.00
CA GLY A 550 12.89 -5.58 24.89
C GLY A 550 14.04 -4.78 24.26
N MET A 551 13.95 -4.37 22.98
CA MET A 551 14.90 -3.45 22.36
C MET A 551 14.48 -1.98 22.56
N MET A 552 15.43 -1.05 22.48
CA MET A 552 15.17 0.41 22.45
C MET A 552 14.55 0.86 21.11
N SER A 553 13.41 0.28 20.75
CA SER A 553 12.71 0.55 19.49
C SER A 553 11.56 1.53 19.70
N VAL A 554 11.61 2.67 18.99
CA VAL A 554 10.59 3.72 19.09
C VAL A 554 9.89 3.95 17.76
N CYS A 555 8.57 3.85 17.78
CA CYS A 555 7.71 4.30 16.71
C CYS A 555 7.23 5.72 17.01
N MET A 556 7.39 6.62 16.06
CA MET A 556 6.93 8.01 16.15
C MET A 556 6.05 8.39 14.95
N LYS A 557 5.30 9.48 15.10
CA LYS A 557 4.53 10.07 14.01
C LYS A 557 5.29 11.22 13.37
N THR A 558 5.29 11.26 12.04
CA THR A 558 5.84 12.36 11.25
C THR A 558 4.79 13.46 11.07
N ALA A 559 5.19 14.62 10.55
CA ALA A 559 4.29 15.77 10.36
C ALA A 559 3.07 15.47 9.47
N ASP A 560 3.18 14.54 8.53
CA ASP A 560 2.09 14.05 7.67
C ASP A 560 1.28 12.90 8.31
N SER A 561 1.40 12.69 9.62
CA SER A 561 0.73 11.63 10.39
C SER A 561 1.06 10.19 9.98
N SER A 562 2.10 10.00 9.14
CA SER A 562 2.69 8.68 8.90
C SER A 562 3.51 8.23 10.12
N ARG A 563 4.01 6.99 10.10
CA ARG A 563 4.80 6.42 11.19
C ARG A 563 6.18 6.00 10.72
N ILE A 564 7.19 6.16 11.58
CA ILE A 564 8.56 5.72 11.36
C ILE A 564 9.13 5.05 12.61
N ASN A 565 10.06 4.13 12.41
CA ASN A 565 10.83 3.46 13.44
C ASN A 565 12.28 3.31 12.96
N VAL A 566 13.18 4.11 13.54
CA VAL A 566 14.58 4.22 13.06
C VAL A 566 15.34 2.92 13.30
N LEU A 567 15.19 2.31 14.48
CA LEU A 567 15.86 1.04 14.77
C LEU A 567 15.37 -0.08 13.85
N SER A 568 14.05 -0.17 13.64
CA SER A 568 13.49 -1.16 12.71
C SER A 568 14.03 -0.97 11.29
N ALA A 569 14.17 0.28 10.82
CA ALA A 569 14.75 0.56 9.51
C ALA A 569 16.23 0.13 9.39
N LEU A 570 17.04 0.39 10.43
CA LEU A 570 18.44 -0.03 10.50
C LEU A 570 18.58 -1.56 10.49
N ILE A 571 17.73 -2.26 11.24
CA ILE A 571 17.68 -3.73 11.25
C ILE A 571 17.25 -4.27 9.88
N ALA A 572 16.16 -3.73 9.31
CA ALA A 572 15.65 -4.12 8.01
C ALA A 572 16.70 -3.96 6.91
N MET A 573 17.41 -2.84 6.89
CA MET A 573 18.46 -2.59 5.91
C MET A 573 19.68 -3.49 6.12
N SER A 574 20.04 -3.80 7.37
CA SER A 574 21.14 -4.72 7.67
C SER A 574 20.83 -6.13 7.17
N ILE A 575 19.63 -6.65 7.46
CA ILE A 575 19.11 -7.93 6.95
C ILE A 575 19.11 -7.94 5.42
N ALA A 576 18.58 -6.88 4.81
CA ALA A 576 18.48 -6.78 3.36
C ALA A 576 19.86 -6.75 2.69
N THR A 577 20.83 -6.06 3.29
CA THR A 577 22.21 -6.00 2.76
C THR A 577 22.90 -7.36 2.81
N VAL A 578 22.64 -8.18 3.83
CA VAL A 578 23.16 -9.55 3.91
C VAL A 578 22.52 -10.44 2.84
N ALA A 579 21.20 -10.39 2.69
CA ALA A 579 20.48 -11.15 1.66
C ALA A 579 20.89 -10.73 0.23
N ALA A 580 21.10 -9.43 0.02
CA ALA A 580 21.47 -8.83 -1.26
C ALA A 580 22.85 -9.27 -1.78
N ARG A 581 23.67 -9.94 -0.96
CA ARG A 581 24.92 -10.56 -1.44
C ARG A 581 24.70 -11.68 -2.45
N SER A 582 23.51 -12.30 -2.43
CA SER A 582 23.21 -13.47 -3.26
C SER A 582 21.85 -13.43 -3.95
N HIS A 583 20.91 -12.63 -3.44
CA HIS A 583 19.51 -12.67 -3.88
C HIS A 583 18.92 -11.27 -4.03
N GLU A 584 17.88 -11.13 -4.87
CA GLU A 584 17.09 -9.89 -4.94
C GLU A 584 16.22 -9.71 -3.69
N VAL A 585 16.19 -8.49 -3.15
CA VAL A 585 15.52 -8.20 -1.87
C VAL A 585 14.47 -7.10 -2.01
N GLY A 586 13.28 -7.36 -1.47
CA GLY A 586 12.24 -6.36 -1.27
C GLY A 586 12.04 -6.03 0.20
N ILE A 587 12.10 -4.75 0.58
CA ILE A 587 11.67 -4.27 1.90
C ILE A 587 10.27 -3.65 1.76
N ILE A 588 9.29 -4.26 2.43
CA ILE A 588 7.90 -3.84 2.41
C ILE A 588 7.52 -3.29 3.79
N THR A 589 6.87 -2.13 3.82
CA THR A 589 6.38 -1.51 5.05
C THR A 589 4.99 -0.91 4.84
N PRO A 590 4.10 -0.87 5.86
CA PRO A 590 2.78 -0.26 5.69
C PRO A 590 2.85 1.27 5.57
N TYR A 591 3.89 1.94 6.08
CA TYR A 591 3.91 3.40 6.19
C TYR A 591 4.81 4.07 5.14
N HIS A 592 4.26 5.09 4.44
CA HIS A 592 5.02 5.86 3.45
C HIS A 592 6.29 6.51 4.02
N ALA A 593 6.24 7.10 5.23
CA ALA A 593 7.42 7.72 5.81
C ALA A 593 8.54 6.71 6.08
N GLN A 594 8.21 5.50 6.57
CA GLN A 594 9.18 4.42 6.71
C GLN A 594 9.74 3.99 5.36
N SER A 595 8.88 3.85 4.34
CA SER A 595 9.31 3.50 2.99
C SER A 595 10.32 4.51 2.42
N ARG A 596 10.11 5.81 2.65
CA ARG A 596 11.05 6.86 2.25
C ARG A 596 12.40 6.73 2.95
N LEU A 597 12.38 6.49 4.27
CA LEU A 597 13.59 6.30 5.06
C LEU A 597 14.41 5.12 4.53
N LEU A 598 13.76 3.97 4.33
CA LEU A 598 14.36 2.76 3.78
C LEU A 598 14.87 2.95 2.35
N HIS A 599 14.17 3.73 1.52
CA HIS A 599 14.62 4.04 0.16
C HIS A 599 15.87 4.93 0.16
N ALA A 600 15.94 5.93 1.05
CA ALA A 600 17.14 6.76 1.22
C ALA A 600 18.35 5.90 1.61
N MET A 601 18.15 4.97 2.54
CA MET A 601 19.17 4.00 2.95
C MET A 601 19.60 3.07 1.82
N ALA A 602 18.66 2.53 1.04
CA ALA A 602 18.97 1.65 -0.09
C ALA A 602 19.84 2.35 -1.13
N ARG A 603 19.60 3.64 -1.39
CA ARG A 603 20.43 4.45 -2.29
C ARG A 603 21.84 4.68 -1.74
N ASP A 604 21.99 4.95 -0.44
CA ASP A 604 23.31 5.04 0.19
C ASP A 604 24.07 3.70 0.09
N VAL A 605 23.37 2.57 0.31
CA VAL A 605 23.93 1.22 0.16
C VAL A 605 24.36 0.95 -1.28
N GLN A 606 23.57 1.33 -2.26
CA GLN A 606 23.90 1.15 -3.68
C GLN A 606 25.09 2.01 -4.14
N GLU A 607 25.25 3.22 -3.58
CA GLU A 607 26.38 4.11 -3.89
C GLU A 607 27.72 3.59 -3.35
N MET A 608 27.71 2.85 -2.23
CA MET A 608 28.93 2.37 -1.58
C MET A 608 29.21 0.87 -1.78
N GLY A 609 28.16 0.06 -1.88
CA GLY A 609 28.26 -1.40 -1.92
C GLY A 609 28.42 -1.95 -3.33
N ALA A 610 29.67 -2.05 -3.81
CA ALA A 610 29.96 -2.71 -5.07
C ALA A 610 29.61 -4.21 -4.99
N GLY A 611 28.76 -4.70 -5.90
CA GLY A 611 28.46 -6.13 -6.06
C GLY A 611 27.23 -6.66 -5.31
N LEU A 612 26.42 -5.80 -4.68
CA LEU A 612 25.12 -6.19 -4.12
C LEU A 612 24.03 -6.23 -5.20
N GLN A 613 23.11 -7.19 -5.07
CA GLN A 613 21.87 -7.21 -5.83
C GLN A 613 20.96 -6.02 -5.44
N PRO A 614 20.04 -5.60 -6.32
CA PRO A 614 19.14 -4.48 -6.05
C PRO A 614 18.26 -4.70 -4.79
N ILE A 615 18.21 -3.69 -3.93
CA ILE A 615 17.29 -3.63 -2.78
C ILE A 615 16.17 -2.66 -3.13
N THR A 616 14.94 -3.17 -3.23
CA THR A 616 13.75 -2.36 -3.55
C THR A 616 12.93 -2.12 -2.29
N CYS A 617 12.64 -0.86 -1.98
CA CYS A 617 11.85 -0.47 -0.81
C CYS A 617 10.55 0.20 -1.24
N ALA A 618 9.39 -0.32 -0.84
CA ALA A 618 8.11 0.32 -1.13
C ALA A 618 7.02 0.00 -0.09
N THR A 619 5.90 0.72 -0.18
CA THR A 619 4.69 0.33 0.55
C THR A 619 4.03 -0.90 -0.06
N VAL A 620 3.18 -1.61 0.71
CA VAL A 620 2.46 -2.81 0.23
C VAL A 620 1.71 -2.55 -1.09
N HIS A 621 1.03 -1.40 -1.20
CA HIS A 621 0.28 -1.02 -2.41
C HIS A 621 1.18 -0.85 -3.63
N GLN A 622 2.37 -0.26 -3.46
CA GLN A 622 3.32 -0.03 -4.55
C GLN A 622 4.08 -1.30 -4.94
N PHE A 623 4.25 -2.25 -4.00
CA PHE A 623 4.92 -3.52 -4.27
C PHE A 623 4.02 -4.53 -5.01
N GLN A 624 2.75 -4.18 -5.25
CA GLN A 624 1.84 -5.05 -5.97
C GLN A 624 2.32 -5.32 -7.40
N GLY A 625 2.18 -6.58 -7.83
CA GLY A 625 2.65 -7.05 -9.14
C GLY A 625 4.13 -7.44 -9.17
N SER A 626 4.96 -6.90 -8.28
CA SER A 626 6.37 -7.28 -8.14
C SER A 626 6.54 -8.61 -7.39
N GLU A 627 7.72 -9.21 -7.50
CA GLU A 627 8.14 -10.42 -6.80
C GLU A 627 9.63 -10.29 -6.44
N MET A 628 10.05 -10.84 -5.30
CA MET A 628 11.46 -10.87 -4.88
C MET A 628 11.81 -12.24 -4.33
N GLU A 629 13.09 -12.60 -4.37
CA GLU A 629 13.57 -13.85 -3.78
C GLU A 629 13.42 -13.83 -2.25
N VAL A 630 13.82 -12.70 -1.64
CA VAL A 630 13.69 -12.44 -0.20
C VAL A 630 12.82 -11.20 0.03
N ILE A 631 11.86 -11.30 0.94
CA ILE A 631 11.06 -10.18 1.42
C ILE A 631 11.35 -9.91 2.89
N VAL A 632 11.67 -8.66 3.21
CA VAL A 632 11.71 -8.14 4.57
C VAL A 632 10.44 -7.31 4.79
N TYR A 633 9.58 -7.72 5.72
CA TYR A 633 8.39 -6.97 6.10
C TYR A 633 8.64 -6.22 7.41
N ASP A 634 8.75 -4.89 7.34
CA ASP A 634 8.91 -4.02 8.51
C ASP A 634 7.55 -3.48 8.98
N ALA A 635 7.06 -4.00 10.11
CA ALA A 635 5.77 -3.63 10.68
C ALA A 635 5.77 -2.21 11.29
N VAL A 636 6.94 -1.66 11.64
CA VAL A 636 7.17 -0.31 12.22
C VAL A 636 6.60 -0.10 13.62
N ASP A 637 5.34 -0.47 13.83
CA ASP A 637 4.56 -0.18 15.02
C ASP A 637 5.15 -0.83 16.28
N CYS A 638 5.49 0.03 17.24
CA CYS A 638 5.89 -0.34 18.59
C CYS A 638 5.58 0.82 19.55
N TYR A 639 6.10 0.74 20.77
CA TYR A 639 6.08 1.85 21.72
C TYR A 639 6.72 3.11 21.12
N ILE A 640 6.31 4.32 21.45
CA ILE A 640 5.33 4.71 22.49
C ILE A 640 3.89 4.85 21.97
N MET A 641 3.57 4.27 20.80
CA MET A 641 2.22 4.35 20.26
C MET A 641 1.21 3.73 21.24
N THR A 642 0.03 4.34 21.38
CA THR A 642 -0.99 3.81 22.28
C THR A 642 -1.70 2.60 21.69
N HIS A 643 -1.74 2.49 20.36
CA HIS A 643 -2.42 1.41 19.63
C HIS A 643 -1.71 1.11 18.29
N PRO A 644 -1.73 -0.15 17.82
CA PRO A 644 -1.36 -0.50 16.46
C PRO A 644 -2.21 0.26 15.45
N GLY A 645 -1.59 0.76 14.38
CA GLY A 645 -2.23 1.50 13.32
C GLY A 645 -3.17 0.62 12.49
N VAL A 646 -4.09 1.29 11.79
CA VAL A 646 -5.20 0.67 11.04
C VAL A 646 -4.71 -0.37 10.03
N MET A 647 -3.54 -0.17 9.42
CA MET A 647 -2.96 -1.11 8.44
C MET A 647 -2.55 -2.46 9.04
N LEU A 648 -2.35 -2.54 10.35
CA LEU A 648 -2.06 -3.78 11.07
C LEU A 648 -3.25 -4.28 11.89
N SER A 649 -4.18 -3.40 12.29
CA SER A 649 -5.27 -3.74 13.22
C SER A 649 -6.67 -3.78 12.62
N SER A 650 -6.89 -3.22 11.42
CA SER A 650 -8.22 -3.15 10.82
C SER A 650 -8.75 -4.53 10.42
N THR A 651 -9.91 -4.87 10.96
CA THR A 651 -10.70 -6.04 10.54
C THR A 651 -11.77 -5.69 9.51
N GLU A 652 -11.96 -4.41 9.20
CA GLU A 652 -12.93 -3.95 8.21
C GLU A 652 -12.53 -4.43 6.82
N ASN A 653 -13.48 -5.04 6.08
CA ASN A 653 -13.26 -5.67 4.77
C ASN A 653 -12.04 -6.61 4.71
N ASN A 654 -11.64 -7.20 5.85
CA ASN A 654 -10.42 -8.01 5.96
C ASN A 654 -9.13 -7.26 5.53
N TYR A 655 -9.12 -5.92 5.60
CA TYR A 655 -8.11 -5.06 4.96
C TYR A 655 -6.68 -5.33 5.44
N ALA A 656 -6.43 -5.37 6.76
CA ALA A 656 -5.09 -5.64 7.29
C ALA A 656 -4.58 -7.04 6.90
N ASN A 657 -5.47 -8.02 6.82
CA ASN A 657 -5.11 -9.36 6.37
C ASN A 657 -4.79 -9.40 4.88
N ARG A 658 -5.56 -8.70 4.04
CA ARG A 658 -5.28 -8.54 2.60
C ARG A 658 -3.92 -7.88 2.39
N LEU A 659 -3.60 -6.81 3.14
CA LEU A 659 -2.28 -6.15 3.09
C LEU A 659 -1.13 -7.09 3.45
N TYR A 660 -1.23 -7.78 4.58
CA TYR A 660 -0.16 -8.69 5.00
C TYR A 660 -0.02 -9.90 4.05
N ASN A 661 -1.13 -10.44 3.56
CA ASN A 661 -1.13 -11.52 2.56
C ASN A 661 -0.41 -11.08 1.28
N VAL A 662 -0.65 -9.87 0.80
CA VAL A 662 0.07 -9.32 -0.36
C VAL A 662 1.56 -9.27 -0.09
N ALA A 663 1.98 -8.73 1.07
CA ALA A 663 3.40 -8.62 1.43
C ALA A 663 4.10 -10.00 1.49
N VAL A 664 3.51 -10.97 2.19
CA VAL A 664 4.07 -12.33 2.33
C VAL A 664 4.19 -13.03 0.97
N THR A 665 3.17 -12.90 0.12
CA THR A 665 3.11 -13.57 -1.18
C THR A 665 3.96 -12.92 -2.27
N ARG A 666 4.72 -11.86 -1.94
CA ARG A 666 5.75 -11.29 -2.82
C ARG A 666 7.05 -12.10 -2.81
N ALA A 667 7.28 -12.91 -1.78
CA ALA A 667 8.50 -13.71 -1.65
C ALA A 667 8.46 -14.96 -2.52
N LYS A 668 9.60 -15.33 -3.11
CA LYS A 668 9.80 -16.64 -3.74
C LYS A 668 10.35 -17.65 -2.73
N GLY A 669 11.36 -17.28 -1.96
CA GLY A 669 12.04 -18.20 -1.04
C GLY A 669 11.85 -17.89 0.43
N LYS A 670 12.03 -16.63 0.83
CA LYS A 670 12.13 -16.26 2.26
C LYS A 670 11.35 -15.00 2.61
N VAL A 671 10.63 -15.03 3.73
CA VAL A 671 9.96 -13.87 4.35
C VAL A 671 10.52 -13.65 5.75
N ILE A 672 11.00 -12.44 6.02
CA ILE A 672 11.54 -12.03 7.31
C ILE A 672 10.68 -10.87 7.81
N THR A 673 9.94 -11.11 8.89
CA THR A 673 9.04 -10.12 9.48
C THR A 673 9.72 -9.48 10.68
N ILE A 674 9.80 -8.16 10.70
CA ILE A 674 10.34 -7.37 11.82
C ILE A 674 9.16 -6.74 12.54
N ALA A 675 8.99 -7.06 13.82
CA ALA A 675 7.88 -6.57 14.62
C ALA A 675 8.23 -6.56 16.11
N ASN A 676 7.53 -5.74 16.90
CA ASN A 676 7.59 -5.83 18.36
C ASN A 676 6.42 -6.70 18.86
N ALA A 677 6.68 -7.98 19.12
CA ALA A 677 5.63 -8.95 19.47
C ALA A 677 4.94 -8.62 20.81
N ASP A 678 5.71 -8.16 21.79
CA ASP A 678 5.21 -7.74 23.11
C ASP A 678 4.24 -6.56 23.01
N PHE A 679 4.57 -5.55 22.20
CA PHE A 679 3.68 -4.42 21.93
C PHE A 679 2.36 -4.89 21.33
N MET A 680 2.41 -5.73 20.28
CA MET A 680 1.21 -6.23 19.60
C MET A 680 0.33 -7.06 20.54
N LYS A 681 0.95 -7.83 21.45
CA LYS A 681 0.24 -8.64 22.46
C LYS A 681 -0.38 -7.75 23.54
N THR A 682 0.39 -6.81 24.08
CA THR A 682 -0.03 -5.92 25.17
C THR A 682 -1.17 -5.02 24.73
N LYS A 683 -1.13 -4.51 23.50
CA LYS A 683 -2.20 -3.71 22.90
C LYS A 683 -3.36 -4.53 22.33
N LYS A 684 -3.44 -5.83 22.65
CA LYS A 684 -4.55 -6.74 22.34
C LYS A 684 -4.91 -6.79 20.85
N LEU A 685 -3.90 -6.89 19.98
CA LEU A 685 -4.13 -7.10 18.55
C LEU A 685 -5.02 -8.34 18.32
N SER A 686 -6.05 -8.20 17.48
CA SER A 686 -7.05 -9.24 17.27
C SER A 686 -6.45 -10.54 16.73
N ARG A 687 -6.83 -11.68 17.31
CA ARG A 687 -6.43 -13.03 16.84
C ARG A 687 -7.02 -13.41 15.47
N LYS A 688 -8.01 -12.66 14.99
CA LYS A 688 -8.54 -12.81 13.62
C LYS A 688 -7.54 -12.33 12.55
N LEU A 689 -6.50 -11.60 12.95
CA LEU A 689 -5.51 -11.05 12.03
C LEU A 689 -4.42 -12.07 11.75
N ILE A 690 -4.13 -12.32 10.47
CA ILE A 690 -3.13 -13.31 10.04
C ILE A 690 -1.71 -12.89 10.45
N PHE A 691 -1.46 -11.58 10.54
CA PHE A 691 -0.22 -11.04 11.10
C PHE A 691 -0.07 -11.45 12.57
N ARG A 692 -1.14 -11.36 13.37
CA ARG A 692 -1.12 -11.81 14.77
C ARG A 692 -0.88 -13.32 14.87
N GLN A 693 -1.52 -14.10 14.02
CA GLN A 693 -1.33 -15.56 13.97
C GLN A 693 0.11 -15.93 13.62
N MET A 694 0.72 -15.24 12.65
CA MET A 694 2.13 -15.44 12.29
C MET A 694 3.07 -15.15 13.48
N LEU A 695 2.84 -14.04 14.19
CA LEU A 695 3.62 -13.73 15.38
C LEU A 695 3.46 -14.81 16.44
N ASP A 696 2.24 -15.25 16.72
CA ASP A 696 1.96 -16.30 17.71
C ASP A 696 2.59 -17.66 17.31
N ASP A 697 2.57 -18.01 16.02
CA ASP A 697 3.13 -19.26 15.50
C ASP A 697 4.67 -19.28 15.57
N LEU A 698 5.34 -18.14 15.36
CA LEU A 698 6.81 -18.06 15.34
C LEU A 698 7.43 -17.70 16.69
N THR A 699 6.74 -16.97 17.57
CA THR A 699 7.30 -16.57 18.88
C THR A 699 7.69 -17.80 19.70
N GLY A 700 8.96 -17.90 20.08
CA GLY A 700 9.51 -19.04 20.82
C GLY A 700 9.95 -20.23 19.97
N SER A 701 9.82 -20.15 18.64
CA SER A 701 10.41 -21.11 17.70
C SER A 701 11.86 -20.76 17.36
N GLN A 702 12.59 -21.68 16.72
CA GLN A 702 13.95 -21.42 16.20
C GLN A 702 13.99 -20.37 15.08
N ALA A 703 12.83 -20.07 14.47
CA ALA A 703 12.71 -19.04 13.44
C ALA A 703 12.46 -17.62 14.02
N CYS A 704 12.40 -17.49 15.35
CA CYS A 704 12.32 -16.21 16.05
C CYS A 704 13.73 -15.77 16.49
N ILE A 705 14.14 -14.60 16.03
CA ILE A 705 15.43 -13.98 16.32
C ILE A 705 15.16 -12.76 17.20
N ASP A 706 15.60 -12.80 18.45
CA ASP A 706 15.48 -11.68 19.38
C ASP A 706 16.70 -10.75 19.31
N GLY A 707 16.73 -9.73 20.18
CA GLY A 707 17.83 -8.77 20.22
C GLY A 707 19.22 -9.37 20.49
N ALA A 708 19.32 -10.55 21.11
CA ALA A 708 20.60 -11.24 21.31
C ALA A 708 21.05 -11.93 20.01
N GLY A 709 20.13 -12.55 19.28
CA GLY A 709 20.41 -13.23 18.01
C GLY A 709 20.88 -12.30 16.87
N LEU A 710 20.63 -11.00 16.96
CA LEU A 710 20.99 -10.02 15.91
C LEU A 710 22.46 -9.55 15.95
N GLN A 711 23.18 -9.74 17.05
CA GLN A 711 24.48 -9.06 17.29
C GLN A 711 25.65 -9.59 16.45
N GLY A 712 25.58 -10.79 15.87
CA GLY A 712 26.71 -11.44 15.18
C GLY A 712 26.70 -11.42 13.65
N GLU A 713 25.55 -11.24 12.99
CA GLU A 713 25.40 -11.59 11.56
C GLU A 713 25.23 -10.39 10.60
N MET A 714 25.23 -9.15 11.11
CA MET A 714 24.64 -8.00 10.41
C MET A 714 25.62 -6.94 9.88
N HIS A 715 26.92 -7.24 9.83
CA HIS A 715 27.91 -6.27 9.37
C HIS A 715 27.93 -6.08 7.86
N SER A 716 27.93 -4.82 7.44
CA SER A 716 28.18 -4.37 6.07
C SER A 716 29.14 -3.17 6.06
N GLU A 717 29.60 -2.77 4.88
CA GLU A 717 30.47 -1.59 4.75
C GLU A 717 29.77 -0.30 5.17
N VAL A 718 28.45 -0.23 4.94
CA VAL A 718 27.63 0.96 5.17
C VAL A 718 27.00 0.95 6.56
N CYS A 719 26.57 -0.20 7.04
CA CYS A 719 25.95 -0.40 8.35
C CYS A 719 26.78 -1.36 9.20
N LYS A 720 27.35 -0.86 10.29
CA LYS A 720 28.18 -1.62 11.24
C LYS A 720 27.53 -1.66 12.60
N TRP A 721 27.53 -2.85 13.19
CA TRP A 721 27.10 -3.09 14.57
C TRP A 721 28.32 -3.11 15.47
N TYR A 722 28.17 -2.69 16.72
CA TYR A 722 29.26 -2.67 17.69
C TYR A 722 28.79 -3.21 19.04
N ASP A 723 29.73 -3.78 19.78
CA ASP A 723 29.59 -3.87 21.22
C ASP A 723 29.79 -2.49 21.89
N ILE A 724 29.59 -2.45 23.20
CA ILE A 724 29.63 -1.23 24.01
C ILE A 724 31.03 -0.60 24.08
N HIS A 725 32.09 -1.40 23.97
CA HIS A 725 33.45 -0.89 24.08
C HIS A 725 33.93 -0.34 22.74
N ASP A 726 33.87 -1.17 21.70
CA ASP A 726 34.32 -0.82 20.34
C ASP A 726 33.46 0.30 19.74
N GLY A 727 32.16 0.29 20.01
CA GLY A 727 31.23 1.31 19.56
C GLY A 727 31.56 2.68 20.13
N ASN A 728 31.89 2.74 21.43
CA ASN A 728 32.25 3.98 22.09
C ASN A 728 33.56 4.56 21.54
N GLU A 729 34.61 3.74 21.38
CA GLU A 729 35.88 4.20 20.81
C GLU A 729 35.70 4.71 19.37
N GLN A 730 34.99 3.97 18.53
CA GLN A 730 34.74 4.38 17.15
C GLN A 730 33.85 5.63 17.05
N PHE A 731 32.88 5.79 17.96
CA PHE A 731 32.08 7.01 18.07
C PHE A 731 32.94 8.22 18.44
N MET A 732 33.85 8.07 19.40
CA MET A 732 34.78 9.13 19.79
C MET A 732 35.72 9.54 18.65
N ILE A 733 36.19 8.58 17.85
CA ILE A 733 36.99 8.86 16.64
C ILE A 733 36.17 9.70 15.65
N ASP A 734 34.94 9.30 15.35
CA ASP A 734 34.08 10.04 14.42
C ASP A 734 33.79 11.46 14.94
N LEU A 735 33.49 11.60 16.23
CA LEU A 735 33.20 12.87 16.89
C LEU A 735 34.40 13.84 16.83
N CYS A 736 35.60 13.34 17.13
CA CYS A 736 36.83 14.12 17.02
C CYS A 736 37.14 14.51 15.57
N SER A 737 36.75 13.69 14.59
CA SER A 737 36.97 13.95 13.16
C SER A 737 35.96 14.92 12.53
N ALA A 738 34.91 15.32 13.25
CA ALA A 738 33.84 16.19 12.75
C ALA A 738 34.38 17.55 12.25
N LYS A 739 33.86 18.01 11.11
CA LYS A 739 34.34 19.22 10.41
C LYS A 739 33.31 20.34 10.27
N ARG A 740 32.01 20.03 10.27
CA ARG A 740 30.93 20.97 9.95
C ARG A 740 29.89 21.07 11.06
N GLU A 741 29.25 19.95 11.40
CA GLU A 741 28.22 19.92 12.43
C GLU A 741 28.08 18.57 13.11
N VAL A 742 27.66 18.60 14.38
CA VAL A 742 27.31 17.43 15.19
C VAL A 742 25.93 17.70 15.81
N ARG A 743 24.99 16.78 15.62
CA ARG A 743 23.65 16.90 16.20
C ARG A 743 23.30 15.64 16.99
N MET A 744 22.97 15.80 18.26
CA MET A 744 22.70 14.69 19.17
C MET A 744 21.28 14.76 19.75
N GLU A 745 20.63 13.61 19.82
CA GLU A 745 19.38 13.35 20.53
C GLU A 745 19.62 12.40 21.70
N LEU A 746 19.27 12.87 22.90
CA LEU A 746 19.50 12.17 24.15
C LEU A 746 18.16 11.93 24.86
N PRO A 747 17.58 10.72 24.76
CA PRO A 747 16.25 10.46 25.31
C PRO A 747 16.20 10.38 26.85
N GLY A 748 17.36 10.28 27.50
CA GLY A 748 17.53 10.35 28.95
C GLY A 748 19.02 10.42 29.32
N GLY A 749 19.33 10.25 30.60
CA GLY A 749 20.70 10.37 31.11
C GLY A 749 21.70 9.41 30.45
N ILE A 750 22.98 9.79 30.49
CA ILE A 750 24.11 9.10 29.83
C ILE A 750 24.95 8.31 30.85
N SER A 751 24.68 8.51 32.14
CA SER A 751 25.54 8.10 33.26
C SER A 751 25.50 6.61 33.54
N PHE A 752 26.30 5.83 32.82
CA PHE A 752 26.79 4.53 33.27
C PHE A 752 28.26 4.59 33.70
N PHE A 753 29.06 5.52 33.16
CA PHE A 753 30.51 5.59 33.36
C PHE A 753 31.05 7.05 33.36
N PRO A 754 31.31 7.68 34.51
CA PRO A 754 31.70 9.10 34.62
C PRO A 754 32.91 9.50 33.75
N GLN A 755 33.91 8.62 33.63
CA GLN A 755 35.11 8.86 32.80
C GLN A 755 34.79 8.99 31.30
N ARG A 756 33.77 8.28 30.81
CA ARG A 756 33.33 8.38 29.41
C ARG A 756 32.61 9.70 29.16
N ASP A 757 31.78 10.12 30.11
CA ASP A 757 31.02 11.37 30.03
C ASP A 757 31.94 12.59 29.99
N GLU A 758 32.99 12.60 30.80
CA GLU A 758 34.03 13.64 30.77
C GLU A 758 34.79 13.67 29.44
N ARG A 759 35.18 12.49 28.91
CA ARG A 759 35.89 12.39 27.62
C ARG A 759 35.02 12.89 26.47
N MET A 760 33.73 12.55 26.47
CA MET A 760 32.77 13.04 25.48
C MET A 760 32.55 14.55 25.59
N ALA A 761 32.37 15.08 26.80
CA ALA A 761 32.23 16.51 27.03
C ALA A 761 33.47 17.28 26.53
N ALA A 762 34.67 16.76 26.79
CA ALA A 762 35.92 17.32 26.28
C ALA A 762 35.99 17.28 24.73
N ALA A 763 35.57 16.18 24.11
CA ALA A 763 35.54 16.07 22.65
C ALA A 763 34.55 17.06 22.01
N ILE A 764 33.37 17.25 22.63
CA ILE A 764 32.37 18.23 22.20
C ILE A 764 32.91 19.66 22.35
N ALA A 765 33.56 19.98 23.48
CA ALA A 765 34.19 21.29 23.69
C ALA A 765 35.26 21.57 22.63
N SER A 766 36.16 20.61 22.39
CA SER A 766 37.18 20.70 21.36
C SER A 766 36.60 20.84 19.94
N ALA A 767 35.49 20.17 19.63
CA ALA A 767 34.80 20.35 18.35
C ALA A 767 34.27 21.78 18.19
N LYS A 768 33.68 22.37 19.23
CA LYS A 768 33.22 23.77 19.22
C LYS A 768 34.39 24.75 19.03
N GLU A 769 35.53 24.51 19.68
CA GLU A 769 36.76 25.32 19.49
C GLU A 769 37.27 25.29 18.04
N ARG A 770 37.15 24.13 17.36
CA ARG A 770 37.45 23.99 15.92
C ARG A 770 36.42 24.65 14.99
N GLY A 771 35.36 25.25 15.53
CA GLY A 771 34.29 25.88 14.75
C GLY A 771 33.20 24.92 14.25
N VAL A 772 33.14 23.69 14.76
CA VAL A 772 32.08 22.72 14.44
C VAL A 772 30.78 23.14 15.14
N LYS A 773 29.66 23.15 14.40
CA LYS A 773 28.35 23.47 14.98
C LYS A 773 27.83 22.28 15.77
N VAL A 774 27.74 22.39 17.10
CA VAL A 774 27.21 21.31 17.93
C VAL A 774 25.84 21.68 18.50
N TYR A 775 24.86 20.82 18.26
CA TYR A 775 23.50 20.94 18.80
C TYR A 775 23.12 19.67 19.57
N ILE A 776 22.78 19.81 20.84
CA ILE A 776 22.38 18.69 21.69
C ILE A 776 20.94 18.92 22.13
N ARG A 777 20.06 17.96 21.87
CA ARG A 777 18.68 17.96 22.37
C ARG A 777 18.50 16.81 23.33
N ALA A 778 18.02 17.11 24.53
CA ALA A 778 17.81 16.11 25.55
C ALA A 778 16.36 16.12 26.05
N ALA A 779 15.83 14.95 26.40
CA ALA A 779 14.48 14.84 26.94
C ALA A 779 14.32 15.62 28.26
N SER A 780 15.36 15.63 29.10
CA SER A 780 15.49 16.49 30.27
C SER A 780 16.95 16.91 30.42
N LYS A 781 17.22 18.20 30.70
CA LYS A 781 18.59 18.65 30.99
C LYS A 781 19.10 18.16 32.33
N ALA A 782 18.20 18.00 33.31
CA ALA A 782 18.55 17.54 34.65
C ALA A 782 19.19 16.14 34.64
N ASP A 783 18.86 15.32 33.64
CA ASP A 783 19.38 13.96 33.49
C ASP A 783 20.80 13.93 32.86
N LEU A 784 21.32 15.06 32.39
CA LEU A 784 22.63 15.14 31.74
C LEU A 784 23.76 15.46 32.73
N PRO A 785 25.00 15.00 32.46
CA PRO A 785 26.19 15.47 33.18
C PRO A 785 26.29 17.01 33.16
N GLU A 786 26.73 17.62 34.27
CA GLU A 786 26.81 19.08 34.44
C GLU A 786 27.54 19.78 33.29
N LEU A 787 28.58 19.14 32.74
CA LEU A 787 29.36 19.66 31.61
C LEU A 787 28.56 19.79 30.30
N LEU A 788 27.51 18.99 30.10
CA LEU A 788 26.67 19.00 28.89
C LEU A 788 25.42 19.86 29.04
N GLN A 789 24.96 20.13 30.27
CA GLN A 789 23.73 20.90 30.51
C GLN A 789 23.72 22.29 29.83
N PRO A 790 24.81 23.09 29.85
CA PRO A 790 24.83 24.39 29.19
C PRO A 790 24.80 24.29 27.65
N LEU A 791 25.13 23.13 27.09
CA LEU A 791 25.22 22.91 25.65
C LEU A 791 23.96 22.26 25.07
N ALA A 792 23.06 21.78 25.94
CA ALA A 792 21.85 21.07 25.57
C ALA A 792 20.61 21.96 25.64
N VAL A 793 19.63 21.60 24.81
CA VAL A 793 18.29 22.19 24.76
C VAL A 793 17.32 21.11 25.22
N GLU A 794 16.37 21.46 26.09
CA GLU A 794 15.37 20.50 26.54
C GLU A 794 14.28 20.31 25.47
N ASN A 795 13.98 19.06 25.15
CA ASN A 795 12.91 18.68 24.24
C ASN A 795 12.33 17.32 24.64
N ARG A 796 11.15 17.35 25.28
CA ARG A 796 10.43 16.16 25.76
C ARG A 796 10.02 15.14 24.69
N PHE A 797 10.09 15.51 23.41
CA PHE A 797 9.77 14.63 22.27
C PHE A 797 10.99 13.87 21.73
N VAL A 798 12.15 14.05 22.36
CA VAL A 798 13.36 13.25 22.06
C VAL A 798 13.19 11.85 22.65
N HIS A 799 13.11 10.86 21.77
CA HIS A 799 12.87 9.46 22.14
C HIS A 799 13.94 8.49 21.63
N ASN A 800 14.74 8.86 20.64
CA ASN A 800 15.75 7.98 20.06
C ASN A 800 17.16 8.45 20.44
N PRO A 801 18.08 7.54 20.77
CA PRO A 801 19.49 7.87 20.99
C PRO A 801 20.20 7.98 19.63
N ILE A 802 20.12 9.15 18.97
CA ILE A 802 20.65 9.36 17.62
C ILE A 802 21.69 10.49 17.61
N CYS A 803 22.81 10.26 16.95
CA CYS A 803 23.80 11.30 16.67
C CYS A 803 24.12 11.37 15.17
N LEU A 804 24.00 12.57 14.58
CA LEU A 804 24.41 12.88 13.21
C LEU A 804 25.72 13.66 13.23
N ILE A 805 26.73 13.19 12.49
CA ILE A 805 28.01 13.87 12.30
C ILE A 805 28.16 14.24 10.82
N ASP A 806 28.38 15.53 10.55
CA ASP A 806 28.59 16.14 9.24
C ASP A 806 27.53 15.79 8.17
N ARG A 807 26.29 15.50 8.62
CA ARG A 807 25.19 14.96 7.78
C ARG A 807 25.60 13.79 6.90
N LYS A 808 26.43 12.90 7.45
CA LYS A 808 26.94 11.74 6.73
C LYS A 808 26.99 10.50 7.60
N ILE A 809 27.48 10.64 8.83
CA ILE A 809 27.58 9.51 9.75
C ILE A 809 26.39 9.58 10.70
N VAL A 810 25.66 8.48 10.81
CA VAL A 810 24.52 8.30 11.70
C VAL A 810 24.89 7.25 12.73
N TRP A 811 24.82 7.62 13.99
CA TRP A 811 24.92 6.71 15.12
C TRP A 811 23.55 6.52 15.74
N PHE A 812 23.18 5.27 15.97
CA PHE A 812 22.06 4.87 16.81
C PHE A 812 22.60 4.14 18.03
N GLY A 813 22.15 4.53 19.22
CA GLY A 813 22.59 3.95 20.49
C GLY A 813 23.77 4.67 21.14
N GLU A 814 24.45 5.58 20.44
CA GLU A 814 25.52 6.43 20.99
C GLU A 814 25.19 7.94 20.80
N PRO A 815 25.31 8.78 21.85
CA PRO A 815 25.70 8.43 23.23
C PRO A 815 24.69 7.51 23.93
N MET A 816 25.18 6.52 24.68
CA MET A 816 24.32 5.55 25.36
C MET A 816 23.39 6.22 26.38
N SER A 817 22.10 5.91 26.31
CA SER A 817 21.11 6.38 27.28
C SER A 817 20.77 5.30 28.31
N SER A 818 20.58 5.68 29.58
CA SER A 818 20.16 4.84 30.70
C SER A 818 18.65 4.68 30.85
N LYS A 819 17.86 5.40 30.06
CA LYS A 819 16.39 5.44 30.23
C LYS A 819 15.73 4.13 29.82
N ASP A 820 14.84 3.63 30.66
CA ASP A 820 13.85 2.59 30.31
C ASP A 820 12.57 3.22 29.77
N PHE A 821 11.82 2.46 28.98
CA PHE A 821 10.55 2.93 28.45
C PHE A 821 9.53 3.09 29.57
N VAL A 822 8.78 4.18 29.54
CA VAL A 822 7.54 4.30 30.31
C VAL A 822 6.40 4.37 29.31
N ALA A 823 5.51 3.38 29.34
CA ALA A 823 4.29 3.37 28.53
C ALA A 823 3.10 2.94 29.38
N ASP A 824 1.99 3.66 29.26
CA ASP A 824 0.75 3.44 30.03
C ASP A 824 0.96 3.35 31.56
N GLY A 825 1.94 4.06 32.10
CA GLY A 825 2.27 4.07 33.53
C GLY A 825 3.11 2.88 34.00
N ALA A 826 3.52 1.98 33.10
CA ALA A 826 4.43 0.87 33.40
C ALA A 826 5.83 1.12 32.82
N VAL A 827 6.86 0.72 33.58
CA VAL A 827 8.23 0.67 33.09
C VAL A 827 8.40 -0.59 32.25
N ILE A 828 8.73 -0.43 30.98
CA ILE A 828 9.07 -1.51 30.07
C ILE A 828 10.60 -1.59 30.02
N PRO A 829 11.20 -2.66 30.58
CA PRO A 829 12.66 -2.77 30.68
C PRO A 829 13.29 -2.92 29.29
N THR A 830 14.33 -2.14 29.03
CA THR A 830 15.13 -2.27 27.80
C THR A 830 16.26 -3.25 28.04
N ARG A 831 16.12 -4.47 27.52
CA ARG A 831 17.10 -5.56 27.66
C ARG A 831 18.25 -5.45 26.65
N TYR A 832 17.97 -4.96 25.45
CA TYR A 832 18.93 -4.91 24.34
C TYR A 832 19.07 -3.47 23.81
N ARG A 833 20.29 -2.96 23.81
CA ARG A 833 20.64 -1.59 23.36
C ARG A 833 21.65 -1.67 22.21
N PRO A 834 21.19 -1.90 20.96
CA PRO A 834 22.10 -2.03 19.83
C PRO A 834 22.82 -0.72 19.55
N ILE A 835 24.13 -0.81 19.27
CA ILE A 835 24.96 0.31 18.85
C ILE A 835 25.26 0.12 17.36
N ILE A 836 24.71 1.02 16.54
CA ILE A 836 24.74 0.91 15.09
C ILE A 836 25.31 2.19 14.50
N ARG A 837 26.30 2.05 13.62
CA ARG A 837 26.88 3.12 12.81
C ARG A 837 26.49 2.93 11.36
N PHE A 838 25.80 3.90 10.78
CA PHE A 838 25.48 3.96 9.36
C PHE A 838 26.20 5.13 8.68
N ASN A 839 26.87 4.87 7.56
CA ASN A 839 27.59 5.88 6.78
C ASN A 839 26.81 6.19 5.48
N GLY A 840 25.99 7.23 5.48
CA GLY A 840 25.15 7.59 4.35
C GLY A 840 24.57 8.99 4.47
N ARG A 841 24.72 9.80 3.41
CA ARG A 841 24.24 11.19 3.42
C ARG A 841 22.72 11.25 3.32
N ARG A 842 22.12 10.35 2.54
CA ARG A 842 20.68 10.35 2.26
C ARG A 842 19.90 9.96 3.51
N LEU A 843 20.36 8.94 4.24
CA LEU A 843 19.80 8.60 5.56
C LEU A 843 19.93 9.78 6.54
N ALA A 844 21.12 10.39 6.63
CA ALA A 844 21.35 11.48 7.56
C ALA A 844 20.43 12.68 7.27
N ASP A 845 20.26 13.06 6.00
CA ASP A 845 19.33 14.13 5.59
C ASP A 845 17.87 13.76 5.84
N ALA A 846 17.47 12.52 5.58
CA ALA A 846 16.11 12.04 5.86
C ALA A 846 15.81 12.11 7.36
N LEU A 847 16.70 11.60 8.23
CA LEU A 847 16.54 11.66 9.68
C LEU A 847 16.55 13.10 10.20
N PHE A 848 17.43 13.95 9.67
CA PHE A 848 17.46 15.38 10.01
C PHE A 848 16.08 16.03 9.83
N GLY A 849 15.41 15.72 8.72
CA GLY A 849 14.06 16.20 8.43
C GLY A 849 12.98 15.54 9.29
N PHE A 850 12.97 14.21 9.38
CA PHE A 850 11.95 13.45 10.11
C PHE A 850 11.92 13.71 11.60
N LEU A 851 13.10 13.82 12.22
CA LEU A 851 13.26 14.11 13.64
C LEU A 851 13.20 15.63 13.93
N GLU A 852 13.00 16.45 12.89
CA GLU A 852 12.99 17.91 12.97
C GLU A 852 14.22 18.45 13.73
N MET A 853 15.41 17.93 13.43
CA MET A 853 16.65 18.26 14.14
C MET A 853 17.09 19.72 13.95
N ASN A 854 16.39 20.46 13.07
CA ASN A 854 16.50 21.91 12.91
C ASN A 854 15.81 22.71 14.03
N LYS A 855 14.91 22.11 14.83
CA LYS A 855 14.28 22.77 15.98
C LYS A 855 15.28 22.87 17.13
N THR A 856 15.76 24.07 17.38
CA THR A 856 16.78 24.40 18.40
C THR A 856 16.22 25.18 19.59
N VAL A 857 14.92 25.47 19.62
CA VAL A 857 14.28 26.21 20.72
C VAL A 857 14.00 25.27 21.88
N ASP A 858 14.27 25.72 23.10
CA ASP A 858 14.00 24.97 24.34
C ASP A 858 12.49 24.82 24.60
N GLU A 859 12.07 23.59 24.91
CA GLU A 859 10.68 23.24 25.18
C GLU A 859 10.44 22.82 26.65
N ALA A 860 11.35 23.15 27.57
CA ALA A 860 11.18 22.91 29.00
C ALA A 860 9.89 23.55 29.54
N LEU A 861 9.25 22.86 30.48
CA LEU A 861 8.11 23.41 31.24
C LEU A 861 8.64 24.28 32.38
N ALA A 862 7.93 25.37 32.70
CA ALA A 862 8.24 26.18 33.87
C ALA A 862 8.05 25.36 35.15
N LEU A 863 9.07 25.29 35.99
CA LEU A 863 9.04 24.52 37.24
C LEU A 863 8.66 25.43 38.42
N PRO A 864 7.76 25.00 39.33
CA PRO A 864 7.56 25.66 40.60
C PRO A 864 8.84 25.51 41.45
N ALA A 865 9.42 26.60 41.95
CA ALA A 865 10.51 26.51 42.91
C ALA A 865 9.98 26.34 44.35
N ALA A 866 10.83 25.79 45.22
CA ALA A 866 10.50 25.48 46.61
C ALA A 866 10.12 26.71 47.47
N ASP A 867 10.41 27.92 46.98
CA ASP A 867 10.08 29.22 47.59
C ASP A 867 8.72 29.79 47.12
N GLY A 868 7.95 29.04 46.32
CA GLY A 868 6.67 29.46 45.76
C GLY A 868 6.79 30.39 44.53
N LYS A 869 8.01 30.69 44.05
CA LYS A 869 8.23 31.46 42.82
C LYS A 869 8.46 30.53 41.62
N THR A 870 7.91 30.85 40.46
CA THR A 870 8.19 30.11 39.22
C THR A 870 9.53 30.58 38.65
N ARG A 871 10.49 29.66 38.46
CA ARG A 871 11.79 29.98 37.82
C ARG A 871 11.75 29.60 36.34
N TYR A 872 12.24 30.50 35.49
CA TYR A 872 12.29 30.31 34.04
C TYR A 872 13.76 30.12 33.60
N SER A 873 14.09 28.93 33.12
CA SER A 873 15.47 28.56 32.76
C SER A 873 15.90 29.10 31.39
N THR A 874 14.94 29.41 30.52
CA THR A 874 15.17 29.94 29.16
C THR A 874 14.10 30.96 28.78
N PHE A 875 14.39 31.79 27.77
CA PHE A 875 13.40 32.74 27.24
C PHE A 875 12.15 32.03 26.69
N ALA A 876 12.32 30.84 26.10
CA ALA A 876 11.21 30.04 25.61
C ALA A 876 10.28 29.54 26.74
N SER A 877 10.86 29.11 27.87
CA SER A 877 10.09 28.69 29.05
C SER A 877 9.34 29.87 29.70
N TYR A 878 9.96 31.05 29.72
CA TYR A 878 9.34 32.30 30.17
C TYR A 878 8.11 32.63 29.32
N VAL A 879 8.29 32.68 27.99
CA VAL A 879 7.21 32.94 27.03
C VAL A 879 6.04 31.96 27.21
N ASN A 880 6.30 30.66 27.31
CA ASN A 880 5.25 29.65 27.46
C ASN A 880 4.42 29.84 28.74
N ALA A 881 5.02 30.37 29.80
CA ALA A 881 4.34 30.60 31.07
C ALA A 881 3.64 31.95 31.16
N THR A 882 4.22 33.01 30.58
CA THR A 882 3.74 34.39 30.75
C THR A 882 2.84 34.86 29.60
N GLU A 883 3.08 34.40 28.38
CA GLU A 883 2.38 34.89 27.20
C GLU A 883 1.13 34.06 26.86
N LYS A 884 -0.01 34.75 26.74
CA LYS A 884 -1.29 34.15 26.31
C LYS A 884 -1.71 34.66 24.93
N CYS A 885 -2.44 33.81 24.21
CA CYS A 885 -3.04 34.16 22.93
C CYS A 885 -4.17 35.15 23.14
N ARG A 886 -4.15 36.26 22.39
CA ARG A 886 -5.18 37.31 22.48
C ARG A 886 -6.53 36.85 21.92
N GLU A 887 -6.54 35.81 21.07
CA GLU A 887 -7.76 35.30 20.43
C GLU A 887 -8.45 34.20 21.25
N CYS A 888 -7.69 33.24 21.79
CA CYS A 888 -8.27 32.05 22.46
C CYS A 888 -7.82 31.86 23.91
N GLY A 889 -6.96 32.73 24.45
CA GLY A 889 -6.45 32.64 25.83
C GLY A 889 -5.47 31.49 26.09
N SER A 890 -5.21 30.61 25.12
CA SER A 890 -4.23 29.52 25.24
C SER A 890 -2.80 30.06 25.31
N PRO A 891 -1.85 29.38 25.96
CA PRO A 891 -0.45 29.83 26.02
C PRO A 891 0.18 30.03 24.63
N MET A 892 1.12 30.96 24.53
CA MET A 892 1.93 31.18 23.33
C MET A 892 3.26 30.44 23.46
N LYS A 893 3.79 29.95 22.35
CA LYS A 893 5.13 29.33 22.30
C LYS A 893 6.06 30.09 21.36
N LEU A 894 7.32 30.21 21.76
CA LEU A 894 8.38 30.75 20.91
C LEU A 894 8.65 29.78 19.76
N LYS A 895 8.62 30.30 18.53
CA LYS A 895 8.95 29.58 17.30
C LYS A 895 9.96 30.36 16.48
N LYS A 896 10.68 29.64 15.64
CA LYS A 896 11.66 30.19 14.68
C LYS A 896 11.17 29.96 13.26
N SER A 897 11.13 31.02 12.45
CA SER A 897 10.76 30.94 11.05
C SER A 897 11.91 30.37 10.21
N ARG A 898 11.63 29.98 8.96
CA ARG A 898 12.67 29.54 8.00
C ARG A 898 13.70 30.63 7.70
N SER A 899 13.32 31.91 7.78
CA SER A 899 14.23 33.06 7.62
C SER A 899 15.01 33.38 8.89
N GLY A 900 14.89 32.57 9.94
CA GLY A 900 15.60 32.72 11.22
C GLY A 900 14.94 33.70 12.20
N LYS A 901 13.80 34.30 11.85
CA LYS A 901 13.08 35.25 12.71
C LYS A 901 12.30 34.51 13.80
N PHE A 902 12.37 35.01 15.02
CA PHE A 902 11.56 34.49 16.12
C PHE A 902 10.17 35.13 16.16
N PHE A 903 9.17 34.32 16.45
CA PHE A 903 7.78 34.73 16.60
C PHE A 903 7.08 33.86 17.64
N LEU A 904 6.01 34.37 18.22
CA LEU A 904 5.13 33.65 19.13
C LEU A 904 3.99 33.02 18.33
N ALA A 905 3.69 31.76 18.58
CA ALA A 905 2.57 31.05 17.98
C ALA A 905 1.64 30.47 19.05
N CYS A 906 0.34 30.50 18.80
CA CYS A 906 -0.64 29.88 19.68
C CYS A 906 -0.41 28.36 19.83
N THR A 907 -0.54 27.84 21.04
CA THR A 907 -0.43 26.39 21.31
C THR A 907 -1.66 25.59 20.87
N ALA A 908 -2.83 26.23 20.74
CA ALA A 908 -4.09 25.59 20.32
C ALA A 908 -4.20 25.33 18.79
N TYR A 909 -3.13 25.53 18.03
CA TYR A 909 -3.07 25.21 16.60
C TYR A 909 -3.41 23.74 16.33
N PRO A 910 -4.26 23.39 15.33
CA PRO A 910 -4.80 24.28 14.30
C PRO A 910 -6.09 25.03 14.67
N GLY A 911 -6.66 24.82 15.86
CA GLY A 911 -7.89 25.50 16.30
C GLY A 911 -7.77 27.01 16.52
N CYS A 912 -6.56 27.55 16.61
CA CYS A 912 -6.26 28.99 16.62
C CYS A 912 -4.92 29.25 15.92
N GLU A 913 -4.93 30.09 14.89
CA GLU A 913 -3.77 30.38 14.03
C GLU A 913 -3.02 31.67 14.42
N SER A 914 -3.39 32.28 15.55
CA SER A 914 -2.79 33.53 16.03
C SER A 914 -1.27 33.44 16.17
N THR A 915 -0.55 34.39 15.55
CA THR A 915 0.90 34.55 15.66
C THR A 915 1.26 36.02 15.83
N ARG A 916 2.40 36.30 16.50
CA ARG A 916 2.96 37.66 16.60
C ARG A 916 4.48 37.64 16.65
N LEU A 917 5.13 38.70 16.21
CA LEU A 917 6.58 38.82 16.32
C LEU A 917 7.01 39.01 17.79
N VAL A 918 8.25 38.64 18.08
CA VAL A 918 8.86 38.94 19.38
C VAL A 918 9.33 40.39 19.38
N GLU A 919 8.92 41.15 20.39
CA GLU A 919 9.30 42.55 20.61
C GLU A 919 10.47 42.65 21.61
N THR A 920 11.25 43.72 21.54
CA THR A 920 12.40 43.96 22.45
C THR A 920 11.96 44.00 23.90
N ASP A 921 10.83 44.65 24.18
CA ASP A 921 10.29 44.83 25.53
C ASP A 921 9.98 43.49 26.22
N LEU A 922 9.55 42.49 25.45
CA LEU A 922 9.31 41.14 25.97
C LEU A 922 10.62 40.43 26.35
N VAL A 923 11.67 40.64 25.54
CA VAL A 923 13.00 40.08 25.82
C VAL A 923 13.64 40.78 27.01
N ASP A 924 13.52 42.11 27.11
CA ASP A 924 13.99 42.86 28.27
C ASP A 924 13.24 42.44 29.54
N SER A 925 11.91 42.25 29.47
CA SER A 925 11.13 41.72 30.59
C SER A 925 11.65 40.37 31.09
N TYR A 926 12.14 39.51 30.19
CA TYR A 926 12.83 38.28 30.57
C TYR A 926 14.23 38.54 31.13
N LEU A 927 15.04 39.41 30.54
CA LEU A 927 16.39 39.68 31.04
C LEU A 927 16.37 40.20 32.49
N TYR A 928 15.33 40.94 32.91
CA TYR A 928 15.21 41.52 34.24
C TYR A 928 14.26 40.75 35.20
N HIS A 929 13.77 39.57 34.82
CA HIS A 929 12.74 38.88 35.61
C HIS A 929 13.19 38.36 36.99
N GLU A 930 14.50 38.14 37.20
CA GLU A 930 15.07 37.60 38.45
C GLU A 930 15.57 38.70 39.41
N GLY A 931 15.62 39.98 38.99
CA GLY A 931 16.07 41.09 39.82
C GLY A 931 16.49 42.35 39.03
N GLU A 932 16.74 43.45 39.76
CA GLU A 932 17.01 44.79 39.20
C GLU A 932 18.27 44.87 38.32
N PHE A 933 19.22 43.94 38.47
CA PHE A 933 20.51 43.98 37.76
C PHE A 933 20.51 43.26 36.40
N GLY A 934 19.42 42.57 36.04
CA GLY A 934 19.29 41.84 34.78
C GLY A 934 20.25 40.65 34.64
N LYS A 935 20.02 39.82 33.62
CA LYS A 935 20.92 38.71 33.27
C LYS A 935 22.24 39.23 32.68
N THR A 936 23.34 38.55 33.00
CA THR A 936 24.69 38.90 32.53
C THR A 936 25.22 37.91 31.50
N CYS A 937 26.10 38.39 30.63
CA CYS A 937 26.78 37.62 29.60
C CYS A 937 27.65 36.53 30.22
N GLN A 938 27.52 35.29 29.74
CA GLN A 938 28.28 34.18 30.31
C GLN A 938 29.80 34.29 30.07
N ARG A 939 30.21 34.98 29.00
CA ARG A 939 31.61 35.11 28.57
C ARG A 939 32.36 36.23 29.27
N ASP A 940 31.76 37.42 29.34
CA ASP A 940 32.41 38.64 29.85
C ASP A 940 31.76 39.20 31.12
N LYS A 941 30.68 38.58 31.61
CA LYS A 941 29.93 38.95 32.83
C LYS A 941 29.32 40.36 32.80
N THR A 942 29.28 41.02 31.66
CA THR A 942 28.60 42.33 31.48
C THR A 942 27.10 42.16 31.27
N SER A 943 26.30 43.21 31.53
CA SER A 943 24.85 43.18 31.35
C SER A 943 24.45 42.89 29.90
N LEU A 944 23.33 42.19 29.74
CA LEU A 944 22.73 41.89 28.44
C LEU A 944 21.61 42.88 28.11
N GLU A 945 21.45 43.22 26.83
CA GLU A 945 20.39 44.07 26.32
C GLU A 945 19.75 43.47 25.06
N ALA A 946 18.44 43.64 24.89
CA ALA A 946 17.74 43.26 23.67
C ALA A 946 17.92 44.32 22.57
N LYS A 947 18.21 43.88 21.33
CA LYS A 947 18.36 44.74 20.15
C LYS A 947 17.59 44.20 18.97
N LEU A 948 17.12 45.10 18.11
CA LEU A 948 16.47 44.74 16.86
C LEU A 948 17.49 44.69 15.72
N GLY A 949 17.62 43.54 15.07
CA GLY A 949 18.50 43.34 13.91
C GLY A 949 17.73 42.97 12.63
N ARG A 950 18.47 42.77 11.54
CA ARG A 950 17.91 42.37 10.22
C ARG A 950 17.06 41.09 10.28
N TYR A 951 17.36 40.21 11.22
CA TYR A 951 16.69 38.91 11.41
C TYR A 951 15.76 38.87 12.64
N GLY A 952 15.36 40.03 13.16
CA GLY A 952 14.51 40.14 14.35
C GLY A 952 15.31 40.47 15.60
N VAL A 953 14.68 40.28 16.77
CA VAL A 953 15.28 40.60 18.07
C VAL A 953 16.41 39.60 18.39
N TYR A 954 17.52 40.13 18.88
CA TYR A 954 18.68 39.38 19.39
C TYR A 954 19.15 40.04 20.69
N VAL A 955 19.99 39.35 21.45
CA VAL A 955 20.57 39.88 22.68
C VAL A 955 22.06 40.15 22.47
N SER A 956 22.57 41.28 22.98
CA SER A 956 24.00 41.57 22.97
C SER A 956 24.50 41.93 24.35
N CYS A 957 25.77 41.65 24.62
CA CYS A 957 26.43 42.23 25.79
C CYS A 957 26.75 43.71 25.54
N CYS A 958 26.81 44.50 26.61
CA CYS A 958 27.09 45.94 26.56
C CYS A 958 28.59 46.28 26.39
N ASN A 959 29.47 45.29 26.17
CA ASN A 959 30.92 45.45 26.12
C ASN A 959 31.48 45.78 24.70
N ILE A 960 32.76 46.15 24.63
CA ILE A 960 33.49 46.47 23.38
C ILE A 960 33.57 45.25 22.45
N ASP A 961 33.89 44.08 23.01
CA ASP A 961 33.79 42.80 22.31
C ASP A 961 32.33 42.34 22.32
N ARG A 962 31.57 42.77 21.31
CA ARG A 962 30.11 42.54 21.21
C ARG A 962 29.79 41.05 21.00
N HIS A 963 29.64 40.31 22.09
CA HIS A 963 29.02 39.00 22.08
C HIS A 963 27.53 39.14 21.76
N THR A 964 27.05 38.34 20.81
CA THR A 964 25.63 38.31 20.43
C THR A 964 25.06 36.93 20.68
N TYR A 965 23.82 36.90 21.18
CA TYR A 965 23.05 35.71 21.51
C TYR A 965 21.70 35.80 20.79
N ARG A 966 21.21 34.66 20.33
CA ARG A 966 19.86 34.52 19.77
C ARG A 966 18.86 34.24 20.89
N LEU A 967 17.58 34.41 20.60
CA LEU A 967 16.51 34.15 21.58
C LEU A 967 16.38 32.67 21.97
N ASP A 968 16.90 31.74 21.17
CA ASP A 968 17.00 30.32 21.51
C ASP A 968 18.29 29.94 22.26
N GLU A 969 19.16 30.92 22.53
CA GLU A 969 20.43 30.76 23.25
C GLU A 969 20.42 31.39 24.65
N ILE A 970 19.31 32.07 25.02
CA ILE A 970 19.07 32.73 26.31
C ILE A 970 17.86 32.16 27.01
#